data_AF-A0A2N0FV06-F1
#
_entry.id   AF-A0A2N0FV06-F1
#
_cell.length_a   1.000
_cell.length_b   1.000
_cell.length_c   1.000
_cell.angle_alpha   90.00
_cell.angle_beta   90.00
_cell.angle_gamma   90.00
#
_symmetry.space_group_name_H-M   'P 1'
#
loop_
_entity.id
_entity.type
_entity.pdbx_description
1 polymer ?
#
loop_
_entity_poly.entity_id
_entity_poly.type
_entity_poly.pdbx_seq_one_letter_code
_entity_poly.pdbx_strand_id
1 'polypeptide(L)'
;MKKLFTTYILLFCLGLYAQDFQDLSFESEQTGSPSESMITSYDSPPVAISDTFEEAAEKNEIAYRSFSGLEGVENGYYIVTGVFSKSKNLKRTIKKLNRKGFENAGSITNKNNGLNYIYLDYYPFGLEAVDACVSKLDGKYSDDMWILEVENSMDIGGNDIALETIEHTGSNEEKALEPSNMFEDDEVEDPIIKRTINETTNKSKLIQRADHYFDKMWYVEAAELYEQALSKGDKFYSKEIIQKAADAYYFNTNMEKAYEWYNVLYENYGKDMSTDNIFKYSHSLKGTGKYARSKRLMKLYNKKMKEGVSSENVRPRNEVALDNILISDQEYELKNLAINTKYSDFSPMFLDSSQVVFASAKDSSFLTTRKYKWNNQPFLDLYVAKINEESEDLKNAIKFSKEINTKYHEASVSFSPDNMTMYFTRNNYGKKLKRDKKGVNHLKIYKSVKEGDEWTEAVEVSFNSDNYSTGHPALSPDGKQLYFVSDMPGSLGQTDLFVVDVLEDGSFSEPRNLGKEINTEHREMFPFFNGKKLYFSSDGHEGMGGLDVYASEFDEELGFQEVKNLGKPINSNKDDFSYIVNEENQQGFFASNREGGKGDDDIYSFKRLTIEEIPVIENAIAGVVTELTSGDIMPQALVQLLDENGIKLKEMVTEDDGSFVFEDLDSSTKYTLRTVKDKFVENEMPIATTENERIEVDIALKRLEEMIALEDGIKKIKTEMIYFDFDKSYIRTDASKELDKLVSVMKEYPGMVIKIESHTDSRGSRVYNEYLSDKRAKSTRDYIISQGIDADRIESATGYGESRLINKCNGTVRCTEAEHVLNRRSEFIIVKM
;
A
#
# COMPACT_ATOMS: atom_id res chain seq x y z
N MET A 1 27.36 -40.16 -43.48
CA MET A 1 27.16 -40.86 -42.18
C MET A 1 27.11 -39.81 -41.07
N LYS A 2 26.39 -39.93 -39.95
CA LYS A 2 25.10 -40.60 -39.63
C LYS A 2 24.83 -40.25 -38.13
N LYS A 3 23.76 -39.49 -37.81
CA LYS A 3 23.37 -39.08 -36.43
C LYS A 3 24.38 -38.14 -35.71
N LEU A 4 24.05 -37.42 -34.63
CA LEU A 4 22.81 -37.34 -33.82
C LEU A 4 22.52 -35.87 -33.40
N PHE A 5 21.28 -35.59 -32.98
CA PHE A 5 20.78 -34.31 -32.43
C PHE A 5 21.19 -34.12 -30.94
N THR A 6 21.05 -32.95 -30.29
CA THR A 6 20.34 -31.70 -30.69
C THR A 6 21.31 -30.53 -30.93
N THR A 7 21.51 -29.45 -30.15
CA THR A 7 20.94 -28.93 -28.88
C THR A 7 21.09 -27.39 -28.84
N TYR A 8 20.33 -26.71 -27.97
CA TYR A 8 20.28 -25.25 -27.79
C TYR A 8 21.01 -24.84 -26.46
N ILE A 9 20.85 -23.69 -25.77
CA ILE A 9 19.83 -22.62 -25.81
C ILE A 9 20.35 -21.23 -25.31
N LEU A 10 19.38 -20.34 -25.06
CA LEU A 10 19.36 -18.92 -24.68
C LEU A 10 20.17 -18.58 -23.38
N LEU A 11 20.38 -17.27 -23.03
CA LEU A 11 20.56 -16.73 -21.64
C LEU A 11 20.67 -15.17 -21.60
N PHE A 12 20.14 -14.54 -20.53
CA PHE A 12 19.93 -13.08 -20.26
C PHE A 12 21.16 -12.14 -20.46
N CYS A 13 21.06 -10.79 -20.47
CA CYS A 13 19.92 -9.91 -20.14
C CYS A 13 19.45 -8.88 -21.21
N LEU A 14 20.34 -8.10 -21.88
CA LEU A 14 20.02 -7.49 -23.20
C LEU A 14 20.05 -8.63 -24.27
N GLY A 15 19.19 -9.62 -24.03
CA GLY A 15 18.94 -10.80 -24.85
C GLY A 15 18.61 -12.05 -24.04
N LEU A 16 17.63 -12.84 -24.49
CA LEU A 16 17.51 -14.29 -24.24
C LEU A 16 17.03 -14.74 -22.82
N TYR A 17 17.34 -15.97 -22.35
CA TYR A 17 16.45 -16.82 -21.49
C TYR A 17 17.07 -18.15 -20.92
N ALA A 18 16.47 -18.78 -19.89
CA ALA A 18 16.37 -20.24 -19.58
C ALA A 18 17.59 -21.18 -19.25
N GLN A 19 17.58 -21.75 -18.02
CA GLN A 19 17.50 -23.19 -17.58
C GLN A 19 18.26 -24.34 -18.34
N ASP A 20 18.71 -25.47 -17.73
CA ASP A 20 18.61 -25.98 -16.33
C ASP A 20 19.69 -27.05 -15.94
N PHE A 21 19.62 -27.53 -14.69
CA PHE A 21 20.41 -28.57 -13.96
C PHE A 21 21.03 -29.80 -14.70
N GLN A 22 22.10 -30.35 -14.10
CA GLN A 22 22.48 -31.78 -14.22
C GLN A 22 23.14 -32.32 -12.91
N ASP A 23 23.04 -33.63 -12.67
CA ASP A 23 23.33 -34.29 -11.38
C ASP A 23 24.79 -34.22 -10.87
N LEU A 24 24.93 -34.12 -9.54
CA LEU A 24 26.12 -34.56 -8.80
C LEU A 24 25.70 -35.33 -7.53
N SER A 25 25.89 -36.64 -7.56
CA SER A 25 25.72 -37.52 -6.39
C SER A 25 26.84 -37.31 -5.38
N PHE A 26 26.50 -37.18 -4.09
CA PHE A 26 27.45 -37.30 -2.98
C PHE A 26 27.04 -38.41 -2.01
N GLU A 27 28.04 -39.06 -1.44
CA GLU A 27 27.88 -40.23 -0.57
C GLU A 27 27.45 -39.82 0.86
N SER A 28 26.73 -40.72 1.52
CA SER A 28 26.22 -40.50 2.87
C SER A 28 27.24 -40.88 3.94
N GLU A 29 27.48 -39.98 4.90
CA GLU A 29 27.90 -40.36 6.26
C GLU A 29 26.85 -39.89 7.28
N GLN A 30 26.71 -40.66 8.37
CA GLN A 30 25.72 -40.43 9.42
C GLN A 30 26.32 -39.61 10.56
N THR A 31 25.49 -38.81 11.26
CA THR A 31 25.22 -38.94 12.72
C THR A 31 24.34 -37.79 13.23
N GLY A 32 23.61 -38.02 14.33
CA GLY A 32 23.10 -36.94 15.20
C GLY A 32 21.60 -36.60 15.12
N SER A 33 20.77 -37.36 15.84
CA SER A 33 19.59 -36.82 16.54
C SER A 33 20.04 -36.15 17.86
N PRO A 34 19.24 -35.31 18.59
CA PRO A 34 17.77 -35.21 18.65
C PRO A 34 17.28 -33.74 18.41
N SER A 35 16.07 -33.27 18.74
CA SER A 35 14.94 -33.80 19.53
C SER A 35 13.58 -33.23 19.08
N GLU A 36 12.50 -33.98 19.31
CA GLU A 36 11.12 -33.53 19.06
C GLU A 36 10.68 -32.40 20.01
N SER A 37 9.88 -31.46 19.52
CA SER A 37 8.99 -30.61 20.33
C SER A 37 7.72 -30.27 19.54
N MET A 38 6.63 -29.97 20.26
CA MET A 38 5.25 -30.14 19.78
C MET A 38 4.83 -29.08 18.74
N ILE A 39 4.26 -29.54 17.62
CA ILE A 39 3.43 -28.71 16.73
C ILE A 39 2.02 -28.63 17.35
N THR A 40 1.57 -27.41 17.64
CA THR A 40 0.15 -27.15 17.96
C THR A 40 -0.56 -26.66 16.70
N SER A 41 -1.52 -27.44 16.21
CA SER A 41 -2.32 -27.10 15.05
C SER A 41 -3.39 -26.06 15.39
N TYR A 42 -3.41 -24.94 14.66
CA TYR A 42 -4.58 -24.06 14.58
C TYR A 42 -5.23 -24.22 13.21
N ASP A 43 -6.39 -24.88 13.18
CA ASP A 43 -7.27 -24.85 12.02
C ASP A 43 -7.80 -23.42 11.82
N SER A 44 -7.53 -22.84 10.65
CA SER A 44 -8.30 -21.72 10.11
C SER A 44 -9.08 -22.21 8.90
N PRO A 45 -10.41 -22.03 8.83
CA PRO A 45 -11.21 -22.53 7.72
C PRO A 45 -10.83 -21.84 6.40
N PRO A 46 -10.95 -22.52 5.25
CA PRO A 46 -10.67 -21.90 3.97
C PRO A 46 -11.69 -20.81 3.67
N VAL A 47 -11.23 -19.55 3.54
CA VAL A 47 -12.04 -18.47 2.98
C VAL A 47 -12.20 -18.70 1.48
N ALA A 48 -13.21 -19.47 1.13
CA ALA A 48 -13.74 -19.50 -0.22
C ALA A 48 -14.61 -18.26 -0.44
N ILE A 49 -14.34 -17.54 -1.52
CA ILE A 49 -15.33 -16.94 -2.43
C ILE A 49 -14.59 -16.75 -3.75
N SER A 50 -15.23 -17.20 -4.83
CA SER A 50 -14.83 -16.89 -6.20
C SER A 50 -16.12 -16.59 -6.94
N ASP A 51 -16.55 -15.32 -6.89
CA ASP A 51 -17.83 -14.89 -7.46
C ASP A 51 -18.00 -15.51 -8.87
N THR A 52 -19.02 -16.34 -9.04
CA THR A 52 -19.43 -16.80 -10.38
C THR A 52 -20.00 -15.63 -11.19
N PHE A 53 -20.34 -15.87 -12.47
CA PHE A 53 -21.04 -14.85 -13.27
C PHE A 53 -22.36 -14.43 -12.61
N GLU A 54 -23.13 -15.41 -12.14
CA GLU A 54 -24.42 -15.24 -11.47
C GLU A 54 -24.24 -14.50 -10.15
N GLU A 55 -23.32 -14.96 -9.29
CA GLU A 55 -23.04 -14.31 -7.99
C GLU A 55 -22.58 -12.87 -8.18
N ALA A 56 -21.70 -12.59 -9.16
CA ALA A 56 -21.23 -11.25 -9.46
C ALA A 56 -22.34 -10.36 -10.06
N ALA A 57 -23.22 -10.91 -10.90
CA ALA A 57 -24.34 -10.18 -11.49
C ALA A 57 -25.39 -9.82 -10.42
N GLU A 58 -25.80 -10.78 -9.59
CA GLU A 58 -26.75 -10.55 -8.48
C GLU A 58 -26.21 -9.54 -7.46
N LYS A 59 -24.93 -9.67 -7.06
CA LYS A 59 -24.22 -8.76 -6.14
C LYS A 59 -24.13 -7.32 -6.62
N ASN A 60 -24.21 -7.08 -7.92
CA ASN A 60 -24.19 -5.75 -8.55
C ASN A 60 -25.56 -5.31 -9.09
N GLU A 61 -26.64 -6.02 -8.73
CA GLU A 61 -28.02 -5.80 -9.21
C GLU A 61 -28.19 -5.85 -10.75
N ILE A 62 -27.26 -6.50 -11.46
CA ILE A 62 -27.28 -6.63 -12.91
C ILE A 62 -28.21 -7.79 -13.30
N ALA A 63 -29.32 -7.46 -13.95
CA ALA A 63 -30.20 -8.47 -14.54
C ALA A 63 -29.46 -9.26 -15.64
N TYR A 64 -29.71 -10.57 -15.71
CA TYR A 64 -29.19 -11.44 -16.76
C TYR A 64 -30.22 -12.48 -17.23
N ARG A 65 -29.96 -13.11 -18.38
CA ARG A 65 -30.70 -14.28 -18.90
C ARG A 65 -29.79 -15.12 -19.78
N SER A 66 -30.03 -16.43 -19.81
CA SER A 66 -29.32 -17.39 -20.68
C SER A 66 -30.23 -17.89 -21.81
N PHE A 67 -29.69 -18.02 -23.03
CA PHE A 67 -30.37 -18.66 -24.17
C PHE A 67 -29.48 -19.71 -24.85
N SER A 68 -30.07 -20.83 -25.24
CA SER A 68 -29.44 -21.86 -26.07
C SER A 68 -30.17 -22.06 -27.40
N GLY A 69 -29.48 -22.62 -28.40
CA GLY A 69 -30.04 -22.90 -29.73
C GLY A 69 -30.19 -21.68 -30.64
N LEU A 70 -29.42 -20.62 -30.42
CA LEU A 70 -29.35 -19.41 -31.25
C LEU A 70 -28.42 -19.62 -32.45
N GLU A 71 -28.94 -20.26 -33.50
CA GLU A 71 -28.27 -20.50 -34.78
C GLU A 71 -27.59 -19.24 -35.34
N GLY A 72 -26.25 -19.27 -35.47
CA GLY A 72 -25.45 -18.17 -36.02
C GLY A 72 -25.07 -17.07 -35.02
N VAL A 73 -25.08 -17.38 -33.72
CA VAL A 73 -24.63 -16.52 -32.62
C VAL A 73 -23.49 -17.21 -31.87
N GLU A 74 -22.46 -16.46 -31.47
CA GLU A 74 -21.30 -17.00 -30.73
C GLU A 74 -21.63 -17.16 -29.24
N ASN A 75 -20.99 -18.13 -28.58
CA ASN A 75 -21.20 -18.39 -27.15
C ASN A 75 -20.48 -17.34 -26.29
N GLY A 76 -21.18 -16.81 -25.30
CA GLY A 76 -20.68 -15.73 -24.44
C GLY A 76 -21.78 -14.74 -24.07
N TYR A 77 -21.37 -13.53 -23.68
CA TYR A 77 -22.14 -12.60 -22.88
C TYR A 77 -22.31 -11.25 -23.61
N TYR A 78 -23.55 -10.91 -23.93
CA TYR A 78 -23.90 -9.73 -24.73
C TYR A 78 -24.60 -8.69 -23.85
N ILE A 79 -24.10 -7.46 -23.80
CA ILE A 79 -24.72 -6.38 -23.00
C ILE A 79 -25.93 -5.82 -23.76
N VAL A 80 -27.12 -6.31 -23.45
CA VAL A 80 -28.38 -5.94 -24.11
C VAL A 80 -28.99 -4.68 -23.49
N THR A 81 -29.35 -3.71 -24.34
CA THR A 81 -30.02 -2.46 -23.92
C THR A 81 -31.40 -2.27 -24.58
N GLY A 82 -31.87 -3.22 -25.40
CA GLY A 82 -33.23 -3.14 -25.94
C GLY A 82 -33.70 -4.39 -26.65
N VAL A 83 -35.02 -4.66 -26.58
CA VAL A 83 -35.66 -5.83 -27.18
C VAL A 83 -36.80 -5.38 -28.08
N PHE A 84 -36.80 -5.81 -29.35
CA PHE A 84 -37.73 -5.35 -30.38
C PHE A 84 -38.47 -6.51 -31.04
N SER A 85 -39.81 -6.43 -31.09
CA SER A 85 -40.67 -7.41 -31.79
C SER A 85 -40.83 -7.16 -33.29
N LYS A 86 -40.20 -6.10 -33.85
CA LYS A 86 -40.25 -5.75 -35.28
C LYS A 86 -38.92 -5.17 -35.74
N SER A 87 -38.27 -5.84 -36.70
CA SER A 87 -36.95 -5.50 -37.25
C SER A 87 -36.86 -4.15 -38.00
N LYS A 88 -38.00 -3.51 -38.32
CA LYS A 88 -38.09 -2.30 -39.17
C LYS A 88 -37.22 -1.10 -38.71
N ASN A 89 -36.91 -0.99 -37.43
CA ASN A 89 -36.08 0.09 -36.87
C ASN A 89 -34.64 -0.32 -36.53
N LEU A 90 -34.32 -1.61 -36.53
CA LEU A 90 -33.12 -2.17 -35.91
C LEU A 90 -31.80 -1.60 -36.48
N LYS A 91 -31.66 -1.57 -37.81
CA LYS A 91 -30.49 -0.98 -38.49
C LYS A 91 -30.33 0.53 -38.24
N ARG A 92 -31.40 1.24 -37.84
CA ARG A 92 -31.35 2.65 -37.46
C ARG A 92 -30.92 2.83 -36.00
N THR A 93 -31.32 1.93 -35.11
CA THR A 93 -30.88 1.92 -33.70
C THR A 93 -29.40 1.59 -33.61
N ILE A 94 -28.93 0.50 -34.24
CA ILE A 94 -27.50 0.14 -34.30
C ILE A 94 -26.68 1.32 -34.82
N LYS A 95 -27.03 1.88 -36.00
CA LYS A 95 -26.35 3.07 -36.56
C LYS A 95 -26.41 4.34 -35.66
N LYS A 96 -27.24 4.39 -34.62
CA LYS A 96 -27.20 5.43 -33.57
C LYS A 96 -26.20 5.08 -32.45
N LEU A 97 -26.03 3.80 -32.13
CA LEU A 97 -25.08 3.27 -31.14
C LEU A 97 -23.63 3.34 -31.63
N ASN A 98 -23.30 2.89 -32.85
CA ASN A 98 -21.93 3.06 -33.38
C ASN A 98 -21.57 4.57 -33.49
N ARG A 99 -22.57 5.45 -33.74
CA ARG A 99 -22.40 6.92 -33.69
C ARG A 99 -22.24 7.51 -32.28
N LYS A 100 -22.48 6.74 -31.22
CA LYS A 100 -22.17 7.06 -29.82
C LYS A 100 -20.80 6.48 -29.38
N GLY A 101 -20.10 5.74 -30.23
CA GLY A 101 -18.82 5.08 -29.91
C GLY A 101 -18.90 3.57 -29.63
N PHE A 102 -20.10 2.96 -29.71
CA PHE A 102 -20.25 1.50 -29.54
C PHE A 102 -20.06 0.80 -30.88
N GLU A 103 -18.81 0.58 -31.27
CA GLU A 103 -18.48 0.05 -32.61
C GLU A 103 -18.95 -1.40 -32.80
N ASN A 104 -18.91 -2.20 -31.73
CA ASN A 104 -19.36 -3.59 -31.70
C ASN A 104 -20.89 -3.76 -31.62
N ALA A 105 -21.66 -2.66 -31.47
CA ALA A 105 -23.10 -2.72 -31.26
C ALA A 105 -23.83 -3.44 -32.40
N GLY A 106 -24.62 -4.45 -32.05
CA GLY A 106 -25.22 -5.39 -33.00
C GLY A 106 -26.62 -5.84 -32.62
N SER A 107 -27.03 -7.03 -33.09
CA SER A 107 -28.27 -7.63 -32.63
C SER A 107 -28.38 -9.14 -32.83
N ILE A 108 -28.86 -9.83 -31.79
CA ILE A 108 -29.26 -11.23 -31.82
C ILE A 108 -30.74 -11.33 -32.21
N THR A 109 -31.09 -12.26 -33.12
CA THR A 109 -32.49 -12.55 -33.48
C THR A 109 -32.88 -13.93 -32.97
N ASN A 110 -33.70 -13.99 -31.92
CA ASN A 110 -34.19 -15.25 -31.41
C ASN A 110 -35.41 -15.71 -32.24
N LYS A 111 -35.20 -16.72 -33.10
CA LYS A 111 -36.24 -17.26 -34.00
C LYS A 111 -37.42 -17.87 -33.24
N ASN A 112 -37.21 -18.36 -32.03
CA ASN A 112 -38.20 -19.11 -31.25
C ASN A 112 -39.27 -18.21 -30.62
N ASN A 113 -38.94 -16.93 -30.34
CA ASN A 113 -39.88 -15.94 -29.81
C ASN A 113 -40.11 -14.71 -30.73
N GLY A 114 -39.37 -14.61 -31.84
CA GLY A 114 -39.50 -13.51 -32.81
C GLY A 114 -38.92 -12.17 -32.35
N LEU A 115 -38.17 -12.15 -31.24
CA LEU A 115 -37.59 -10.93 -30.66
C LEU A 115 -36.16 -10.70 -31.15
N ASN A 116 -35.83 -9.41 -31.25
CA ASN A 116 -34.53 -8.91 -31.71
C ASN A 116 -33.88 -8.17 -30.53
N TYR A 117 -32.78 -8.71 -30.00
CA TYR A 117 -32.05 -8.19 -28.84
C TYR A 117 -30.91 -7.32 -29.36
N ILE A 118 -30.92 -6.02 -29.06
CA ILE A 118 -29.87 -5.08 -29.46
C ILE A 118 -28.87 -4.98 -28.31
N TYR A 119 -27.62 -5.33 -28.61
CA TYR A 119 -26.51 -5.29 -27.67
C TYR A 119 -25.53 -4.14 -27.99
N LEU A 120 -24.85 -3.64 -26.96
CA LEU A 120 -23.82 -2.62 -27.05
C LEU A 120 -22.45 -3.23 -27.37
N ASP A 121 -22.12 -4.34 -26.70
CA ASP A 121 -20.88 -5.08 -26.86
C ASP A 121 -21.05 -6.57 -26.51
N TYR A 122 -20.00 -7.36 -26.75
CA TYR A 122 -19.93 -8.82 -26.53
C TYR A 122 -18.62 -9.22 -25.83
N TYR A 123 -18.72 -10.13 -24.87
CA TYR A 123 -17.61 -10.64 -24.07
C TYR A 123 -17.63 -12.18 -24.05
N PRO A 124 -16.49 -12.86 -24.21
CA PRO A 124 -16.42 -14.32 -24.08
C PRO A 124 -16.61 -14.81 -22.63
N PHE A 125 -16.47 -13.94 -21.62
CA PHE A 125 -16.54 -14.29 -20.20
C PHE A 125 -17.51 -13.39 -19.40
N GLY A 126 -18.36 -13.99 -18.57
CA GLY A 126 -19.47 -13.30 -17.91
C GLY A 126 -19.04 -12.20 -16.94
N LEU A 127 -17.93 -12.39 -16.22
CA LEU A 127 -17.38 -11.38 -15.32
C LEU A 127 -16.91 -10.11 -16.06
N GLU A 128 -16.42 -10.23 -17.30
CA GLU A 128 -16.04 -9.06 -18.10
C GLU A 128 -17.27 -8.26 -18.55
N ALA A 129 -18.38 -8.94 -18.85
CA ALA A 129 -19.67 -8.30 -19.09
C ALA A 129 -20.25 -7.65 -17.82
N VAL A 130 -20.02 -8.23 -16.63
CA VAL A 130 -20.38 -7.64 -15.33
C VAL A 130 -19.57 -6.36 -15.08
N ASP A 131 -18.23 -6.41 -15.15
CA ASP A 131 -17.36 -5.25 -14.95
C ASP A 131 -17.73 -4.09 -15.89
N ALA A 132 -18.00 -4.40 -17.17
CA ALA A 132 -18.45 -3.43 -18.16
C ALA A 132 -19.87 -2.88 -17.91
N CYS A 133 -20.76 -3.65 -17.27
CA CYS A 133 -22.05 -3.13 -16.80
C CYS A 133 -21.90 -2.22 -15.57
N VAL A 134 -21.03 -2.57 -14.62
CA VAL A 134 -20.73 -1.77 -13.41
C VAL A 134 -20.11 -0.42 -13.80
N SER A 135 -19.15 -0.40 -14.74
CA SER A 135 -18.57 0.85 -15.25
C SER A 135 -19.51 1.64 -16.17
N LYS A 136 -20.69 1.08 -16.51
CA LYS A 136 -21.60 1.53 -17.59
C LYS A 136 -20.85 1.82 -18.90
N LEU A 137 -19.94 0.91 -19.27
CA LEU A 137 -19.03 1.02 -20.40
C LEU A 137 -18.19 2.31 -20.30
N ASP A 138 -17.46 2.46 -19.20
CA ASP A 138 -16.57 3.59 -18.88
C ASP A 138 -17.31 4.95 -18.88
N GLY A 139 -18.54 4.96 -18.33
CA GLY A 139 -19.43 6.13 -18.33
C GLY A 139 -19.97 6.54 -19.71
N LYS A 140 -19.69 5.79 -20.78
CA LYS A 140 -20.20 6.07 -22.14
C LYS A 140 -21.70 5.78 -22.26
N TYR A 141 -22.26 4.99 -21.33
CA TYR A 141 -23.68 4.68 -21.26
C TYR A 141 -24.31 5.10 -19.93
N SER A 142 -25.65 5.24 -19.93
CA SER A 142 -26.43 5.78 -18.81
C SER A 142 -27.73 5.01 -18.58
N ASP A 143 -28.42 4.71 -19.70
CA ASP A 143 -29.69 4.00 -19.77
C ASP A 143 -29.52 2.53 -19.35
N ASP A 144 -30.63 1.81 -19.10
CA ASP A 144 -30.61 0.44 -18.58
C ASP A 144 -29.93 -0.57 -19.53
N MET A 145 -29.26 -1.56 -18.94
CA MET A 145 -28.67 -2.70 -19.64
C MET A 145 -28.77 -3.98 -18.81
N TRP A 146 -28.70 -5.13 -19.46
CA TRP A 146 -28.75 -6.46 -18.84
C TRP A 146 -27.96 -7.46 -19.69
N ILE A 147 -27.43 -8.52 -19.08
CA ILE A 147 -26.51 -9.44 -19.76
C ILE A 147 -27.27 -10.63 -20.36
N LEU A 148 -27.15 -10.83 -21.67
CA LEU A 148 -27.62 -12.03 -22.35
C LEU A 148 -26.46 -13.01 -22.52
N GLU A 149 -26.47 -14.08 -21.76
CA GLU A 149 -25.62 -15.26 -21.94
C GLU A 149 -26.16 -16.13 -23.09
N VAL A 150 -25.25 -16.66 -23.91
CA VAL A 150 -25.56 -17.55 -25.04
C VAL A 150 -24.77 -18.83 -24.92
N GLU A 151 -25.49 -19.95 -24.78
CA GLU A 151 -24.95 -21.30 -24.69
C GLU A 151 -25.46 -22.17 -25.84
N ASN A 152 -24.85 -22.06 -27.03
CA ASN A 152 -25.07 -23.04 -28.08
C ASN A 152 -24.24 -24.29 -27.77
N SER A 153 -24.92 -25.34 -27.33
CA SER A 153 -24.32 -26.67 -27.14
C SER A 153 -23.68 -27.16 -28.43
N MET A 154 -22.37 -27.45 -28.40
CA MET A 154 -21.74 -28.22 -29.48
C MET A 154 -22.37 -29.62 -29.52
N ASP A 155 -22.85 -30.04 -30.68
CA ASP A 155 -23.42 -31.37 -30.90
C ASP A 155 -22.32 -32.43 -30.97
N ILE A 156 -21.76 -32.76 -29.80
CA ILE A 156 -20.84 -33.88 -29.61
C ILE A 156 -21.71 -35.08 -29.27
N GLY A 157 -22.14 -35.81 -30.30
CA GLY A 157 -23.01 -36.98 -30.18
C GLY A 157 -22.50 -37.98 -29.14
N GLY A 158 -23.30 -38.18 -28.09
CA GLY A 158 -22.85 -38.86 -26.88
C GLY A 158 -22.65 -40.37 -27.02
N ASN A 159 -21.71 -40.88 -26.24
CA ASN A 159 -21.82 -42.18 -25.60
C ASN A 159 -20.99 -42.15 -24.31
N ASP A 160 -21.64 -42.40 -23.17
CA ASP A 160 -20.95 -42.56 -21.89
C ASP A 160 -20.03 -43.78 -21.90
N ILE A 161 -18.88 -43.66 -21.26
CA ILE A 161 -18.10 -44.83 -20.81
C ILE A 161 -17.87 -44.67 -19.32
N ALA A 162 -18.69 -45.37 -18.54
CA ALA A 162 -18.48 -45.53 -17.11
C ALA A 162 -17.22 -46.36 -16.84
N LEU A 163 -16.54 -46.07 -15.73
CA LEU A 163 -15.46 -46.89 -15.20
C LEU A 163 -16.06 -48.08 -14.46
N GLU A 164 -15.98 -49.29 -15.03
CA GLU A 164 -16.15 -50.51 -14.26
C GLU A 164 -15.27 -51.67 -14.75
N THR A 165 -15.11 -52.67 -13.89
CA THR A 165 -14.02 -53.67 -13.87
C THR A 165 -14.01 -54.68 -15.02
N ILE A 166 -12.80 -55.11 -15.41
CA ILE A 166 -12.59 -56.26 -16.30
C ILE A 166 -12.60 -57.56 -15.49
N GLU A 167 -13.51 -58.48 -15.82
CA GLU A 167 -13.36 -59.92 -15.54
C GLU A 167 -13.38 -60.75 -16.84
N HIS A 168 -13.05 -62.03 -16.74
CA HIS A 168 -12.63 -62.88 -17.85
C HIS A 168 -13.76 -63.70 -18.54
N THR A 169 -13.35 -64.43 -19.59
CA THR A 169 -14.11 -65.39 -20.44
C THR A 169 -14.90 -64.78 -21.61
N GLY A 170 -14.95 -65.40 -22.79
CA GLY A 170 -14.15 -66.54 -23.29
C GLY A 170 -14.81 -67.29 -24.46
N SER A 171 -14.01 -67.96 -25.31
CA SER A 171 -14.43 -68.85 -26.43
C SER A 171 -15.12 -68.13 -27.62
N ASN A 172 -15.13 -68.63 -28.86
CA ASN A 172 -14.26 -69.61 -29.55
C ASN A 172 -14.42 -69.51 -31.09
N GLU A 173 -13.52 -70.16 -31.82
CA GLU A 173 -13.71 -70.73 -33.19
C GLU A 173 -13.98 -69.79 -34.40
N GLU A 174 -13.72 -70.18 -35.66
CA GLU A 174 -12.55 -70.89 -36.24
C GLU A 174 -12.61 -70.87 -37.80
N LYS A 175 -11.50 -71.31 -38.45
CA LYS A 175 -11.36 -71.79 -39.85
C LYS A 175 -11.39 -70.74 -41.00
N ALA A 176 -10.74 -70.98 -42.16
CA ALA A 176 -9.58 -71.84 -42.50
C ALA A 176 -9.09 -71.58 -43.96
N LEU A 177 -7.76 -71.62 -44.16
CA LEU A 177 -6.96 -72.41 -45.14
C LEU A 177 -7.53 -72.72 -46.57
N GLU A 178 -6.74 -72.74 -47.68
CA GLU A 178 -5.36 -72.29 -47.97
C GLU A 178 -5.15 -72.15 -49.54
N PRO A 179 -4.02 -72.44 -50.27
CA PRO A 179 -3.61 -71.56 -51.38
C PRO A 179 -3.42 -72.28 -52.76
N SER A 180 -2.89 -71.54 -53.75
CA SER A 180 -2.19 -72.13 -54.90
C SER A 180 -1.17 -71.16 -55.53
N ASN A 181 0.07 -71.62 -55.76
CA ASN A 181 1.13 -70.87 -56.46
C ASN A 181 1.07 -71.09 -57.98
N MET A 182 1.63 -70.15 -58.76
CA MET A 182 2.55 -70.47 -59.86
C MET A 182 3.49 -69.27 -60.12
N PHE A 183 4.64 -69.55 -60.74
CA PHE A 183 5.75 -68.63 -60.97
C PHE A 183 5.74 -68.09 -62.42
N GLU A 184 6.33 -66.91 -62.64
CA GLU A 184 7.55 -66.76 -63.44
C GLU A 184 8.19 -65.37 -63.17
N ASP A 185 9.51 -65.27 -63.36
CA ASP A 185 10.34 -64.11 -62.97
C ASP A 185 10.53 -63.09 -64.11
N ASP A 186 10.80 -61.82 -63.76
CA ASP A 186 11.67 -60.95 -64.57
C ASP A 186 12.27 -59.79 -63.72
N GLU A 187 13.43 -59.27 -64.10
CA GLU A 187 14.36 -58.56 -63.20
C GLU A 187 14.15 -57.03 -63.06
N VAL A 188 13.94 -56.51 -61.83
CA VAL A 188 14.48 -55.20 -61.36
C VAL A 188 14.70 -55.24 -59.83
N GLU A 189 15.92 -54.97 -59.36
CA GLU A 189 16.19 -54.75 -57.92
C GLU A 189 15.88 -53.30 -57.49
N ASP A 190 15.04 -53.11 -56.46
CA ASP A 190 14.89 -51.83 -55.74
C ASP A 190 14.80 -52.06 -54.20
N PRO A 191 15.89 -51.85 -53.44
CA PRO A 191 16.00 -52.30 -52.06
C PRO A 191 15.40 -51.33 -51.02
N ILE A 192 14.11 -51.53 -50.74
CA ILE A 192 13.38 -51.22 -49.48
C ILE A 192 14.02 -50.14 -48.59
N ILE A 193 13.83 -48.86 -48.96
CA ILE A 193 14.10 -47.75 -48.04
C ILE A 193 12.96 -47.65 -47.04
N LYS A 194 13.28 -47.80 -45.74
CA LYS A 194 12.35 -47.53 -44.64
C LYS A 194 11.80 -46.10 -44.76
N ARG A 195 10.49 -45.95 -44.95
CA ARG A 195 9.78 -44.67 -44.79
C ARG A 195 9.71 -44.29 -43.30
N THR A 196 10.84 -43.90 -42.73
CA THR A 196 10.83 -42.95 -41.62
C THR A 196 10.24 -41.65 -42.16
N ILE A 197 9.08 -41.25 -41.64
CA ILE A 197 8.49 -39.94 -41.98
C ILE A 197 9.37 -38.88 -41.30
N ASN A 198 10.23 -38.24 -42.08
CA ASN A 198 10.96 -37.06 -41.63
C ASN A 198 9.97 -35.87 -41.59
N GLU A 199 9.36 -35.61 -40.44
CA GLU A 199 8.69 -34.33 -40.17
C GLU A 199 9.69 -33.20 -39.93
N THR A 200 10.62 -33.00 -40.87
CA THR A 200 11.25 -31.69 -41.07
C THR A 200 10.21 -30.77 -41.69
N THR A 201 9.37 -30.19 -40.84
CA THR A 201 8.38 -29.18 -41.25
C THR A 201 9.11 -28.05 -41.97
N ASN A 202 8.68 -27.76 -43.20
CA ASN A 202 9.34 -26.80 -44.07
C ASN A 202 8.96 -25.37 -43.64
N LYS A 203 9.44 -24.93 -42.47
CA LYS A 203 9.21 -23.61 -41.86
C LYS A 203 9.31 -22.55 -42.95
N SER A 204 8.30 -21.67 -43.06
CA SER A 204 8.26 -20.70 -44.15
C SER A 204 9.48 -19.77 -44.10
N LYS A 205 9.93 -19.26 -45.26
CA LYS A 205 11.04 -18.29 -45.34
C LYS A 205 10.81 -17.03 -44.49
N LEU A 206 9.56 -16.75 -44.13
CA LEU A 206 9.18 -15.66 -43.23
C LEU A 206 9.50 -16.03 -41.77
N ILE A 207 9.08 -17.21 -41.31
CA ILE A 207 9.36 -17.72 -39.96
C ILE A 207 10.87 -17.93 -39.78
N GLN A 208 11.58 -18.49 -40.76
CA GLN A 208 13.05 -18.62 -40.71
C GLN A 208 13.77 -17.28 -40.54
N ARG A 209 13.19 -16.18 -41.06
CA ARG A 209 13.72 -14.83 -40.90
C ARG A 209 13.35 -14.21 -39.55
N ALA A 210 12.13 -14.48 -39.05
CA ALA A 210 11.69 -14.08 -37.72
C ALA A 210 12.53 -14.77 -36.63
N ASP A 211 12.71 -16.09 -36.72
CA ASP A 211 13.63 -16.89 -35.88
C ASP A 211 15.03 -16.27 -35.90
N HIS A 212 15.60 -16.00 -37.09
CA HIS A 212 16.92 -15.39 -37.21
C HIS A 212 17.05 -13.96 -36.63
N TYR A 213 15.95 -13.22 -36.52
CA TYR A 213 15.94 -11.91 -35.86
C TYR A 213 15.72 -12.04 -34.35
N PHE A 214 14.90 -13.00 -33.91
CA PHE A 214 14.70 -13.33 -32.49
C PHE A 214 15.99 -13.86 -31.84
N ASP A 215 16.70 -14.77 -32.51
CA ASP A 215 18.01 -15.29 -32.09
C ASP A 215 19.10 -14.20 -32.04
N LYS A 216 18.89 -13.10 -32.77
CA LYS A 216 19.72 -11.89 -32.76
C LYS A 216 19.20 -10.79 -31.82
N MET A 217 18.08 -11.05 -31.16
CA MET A 217 17.41 -10.14 -30.23
C MET A 217 16.99 -8.82 -30.89
N TRP A 218 16.68 -8.88 -32.19
CA TRP A 218 16.12 -7.78 -32.97
C TRP A 218 14.60 -7.82 -32.86
N TYR A 219 14.09 -7.68 -31.63
CA TYR A 219 12.75 -8.15 -31.29
C TYR A 219 11.62 -7.36 -31.98
N VAL A 220 11.78 -6.05 -32.21
CA VAL A 220 10.85 -5.26 -33.04
C VAL A 220 10.67 -5.89 -34.43
N GLU A 221 11.78 -6.21 -35.11
CA GLU A 221 11.77 -6.78 -36.46
C GLU A 221 11.44 -8.28 -36.47
N ALA A 222 11.57 -8.99 -35.34
CA ALA A 222 11.11 -10.36 -35.19
C ALA A 222 9.59 -10.41 -35.01
N ALA A 223 9.04 -9.59 -34.11
CA ALA A 223 7.62 -9.49 -33.79
C ALA A 223 6.78 -9.17 -35.04
N GLU A 224 7.17 -8.15 -35.81
CA GLU A 224 6.54 -7.80 -37.09
C GLU A 224 6.46 -8.99 -38.05
N LEU A 225 7.50 -9.83 -38.11
CA LEU A 225 7.55 -10.98 -39.02
C LEU A 225 6.79 -12.21 -38.49
N TYR A 226 6.64 -12.35 -37.17
CA TYR A 226 5.77 -13.36 -36.56
C TYR A 226 4.29 -13.00 -36.74
N GLU A 227 3.86 -11.75 -36.49
CA GLU A 227 2.49 -11.31 -36.79
C GLU A 227 2.17 -11.51 -38.27
N GLN A 228 3.09 -11.12 -39.16
CA GLN A 228 2.95 -11.37 -40.60
C GLN A 228 2.94 -12.87 -40.97
N ALA A 229 3.40 -13.78 -40.12
CA ALA A 229 3.29 -15.22 -40.34
C ALA A 229 1.92 -15.74 -39.86
N LEU A 230 1.53 -15.38 -38.64
CA LEU A 230 0.26 -15.77 -38.00
C LEU A 230 -0.94 -15.27 -38.83
N SER A 231 -0.90 -14.03 -39.31
CA SER A 231 -1.91 -13.43 -40.20
C SER A 231 -2.06 -14.11 -41.58
N LYS A 232 -1.32 -15.19 -41.86
CA LYS A 232 -1.43 -16.01 -43.09
C LYS A 232 -2.11 -17.37 -42.85
N GLY A 233 -2.80 -17.52 -41.72
CA GLY A 233 -3.75 -18.59 -41.42
C GLY A 233 -3.22 -19.74 -40.57
N ASP A 234 -4.15 -20.54 -40.08
CA ASP A 234 -4.08 -21.49 -38.95
C ASP A 234 -2.84 -22.39 -38.92
N LYS A 235 -2.34 -22.80 -40.10
CA LYS A 235 -1.09 -23.58 -40.27
C LYS A 235 0.18 -22.91 -39.70
N PHE A 236 0.10 -21.64 -39.30
CA PHE A 236 1.17 -20.89 -38.65
C PHE A 236 0.90 -20.61 -37.16
N TYR A 237 -0.28 -20.95 -36.62
CA TYR A 237 -0.62 -20.89 -35.19
C TYR A 237 -0.02 -22.08 -34.44
N SER A 238 1.31 -22.25 -34.48
CA SER A 238 1.99 -23.22 -33.62
C SER A 238 2.41 -22.57 -32.30
N LYS A 239 2.43 -23.37 -31.23
CA LYS A 239 2.89 -22.95 -29.89
C LYS A 239 4.22 -22.19 -29.93
N GLU A 240 5.20 -22.66 -30.71
CA GLU A 240 6.52 -22.00 -30.86
C GLU A 240 6.40 -20.59 -31.47
N ILE A 241 5.59 -20.44 -32.53
CA ILE A 241 5.47 -19.18 -33.27
C ILE A 241 4.68 -18.14 -32.45
N ILE A 242 3.59 -18.56 -31.81
CA ILE A 242 2.77 -17.69 -30.95
C ILE A 242 3.58 -17.26 -29.73
N GLN A 243 4.31 -18.19 -29.08
CA GLN A 243 5.19 -17.84 -27.96
C GLN A 243 6.26 -16.83 -28.38
N LYS A 244 6.99 -17.06 -29.48
CA LYS A 244 8.03 -16.10 -29.92
C LYS A 244 7.47 -14.75 -30.37
N ALA A 245 6.22 -14.69 -30.83
CA ALA A 245 5.53 -13.42 -31.07
C ALA A 245 5.30 -12.67 -29.75
N ALA A 246 4.69 -13.33 -28.75
CA ALA A 246 4.43 -12.76 -27.43
C ALA A 246 5.72 -12.32 -26.71
N ASP A 247 6.74 -13.19 -26.71
CA ASP A 247 8.06 -12.92 -26.17
C ASP A 247 8.71 -11.70 -26.83
N ALA A 248 8.66 -11.57 -28.16
CA ALA A 248 9.29 -10.46 -28.86
C ALA A 248 8.64 -9.11 -28.53
N TYR A 249 7.33 -9.08 -28.25
CA TYR A 249 6.66 -7.87 -27.76
C TYR A 249 6.96 -7.61 -26.28
N TYR A 250 6.99 -8.65 -25.44
CA TYR A 250 7.36 -8.56 -24.02
C TYR A 250 8.78 -7.99 -23.82
N PHE A 251 9.77 -8.54 -24.56
CA PHE A 251 11.16 -8.08 -24.52
C PHE A 251 11.37 -6.65 -25.04
N ASN A 252 10.36 -6.03 -25.66
CA ASN A 252 10.37 -4.64 -26.07
C ASN A 252 9.15 -3.89 -25.51
N THR A 253 8.82 -4.16 -24.23
CA THR A 253 7.90 -3.43 -23.33
C THR A 253 6.47 -3.21 -23.85
N ASN A 254 6.10 -3.80 -25.00
CA ASN A 254 4.78 -3.68 -25.60
C ASN A 254 3.82 -4.68 -24.96
N MET A 255 3.45 -4.39 -23.71
CA MET A 255 2.66 -5.29 -22.85
C MET A 255 1.26 -5.59 -23.41
N GLU A 256 0.67 -4.71 -24.22
CA GLU A 256 -0.64 -4.98 -24.86
C GLU A 256 -0.49 -6.02 -25.97
N LYS A 257 0.54 -5.92 -26.83
CA LYS A 257 0.82 -6.96 -27.83
C LYS A 257 1.36 -8.26 -27.23
N ALA A 258 2.12 -8.19 -26.14
CA ALA A 258 2.49 -9.37 -25.38
C ALA A 258 1.23 -10.06 -24.81
N TYR A 259 0.32 -9.30 -24.19
CA TYR A 259 -0.98 -9.78 -23.71
C TYR A 259 -1.81 -10.43 -24.81
N GLU A 260 -1.99 -9.80 -25.97
CA GLU A 260 -2.72 -10.36 -27.11
C GLU A 260 -2.21 -11.76 -27.49
N TRP A 261 -0.89 -11.90 -27.70
CA TRP A 261 -0.31 -13.17 -28.16
C TRP A 261 -0.19 -14.22 -27.05
N TYR A 262 0.03 -13.85 -25.79
CA TYR A 262 -0.06 -14.78 -24.67
C TYR A 262 -1.50 -15.24 -24.41
N ASN A 263 -2.51 -14.41 -24.67
CA ASN A 263 -3.92 -14.83 -24.62
C ASN A 263 -4.21 -15.92 -25.66
N VAL A 264 -3.79 -15.72 -26.91
CA VAL A 264 -3.88 -16.74 -27.97
C VAL A 264 -3.09 -18.01 -27.60
N LEU A 265 -1.92 -17.87 -26.96
CA LEU A 265 -1.13 -19.01 -26.47
C LEU A 265 -1.87 -19.80 -25.37
N TYR A 266 -2.57 -19.10 -24.47
CA TYR A 266 -3.34 -19.70 -23.39
C TYR A 266 -4.60 -20.42 -23.90
N GLU A 267 -5.35 -19.80 -24.81
CA GLU A 267 -6.56 -20.38 -25.42
C GLU A 267 -6.24 -21.67 -26.20
N ASN A 268 -5.13 -21.70 -26.94
CA ASN A 268 -4.78 -22.84 -27.79
C ASN A 268 -3.90 -23.89 -27.09
N TYR A 269 -3.08 -23.48 -26.11
CA TYR A 269 -2.03 -24.32 -25.51
C TYR A 269 -1.87 -24.16 -23.99
N GLY A 270 -2.84 -23.57 -23.28
CA GLY A 270 -2.73 -23.17 -21.86
C GLY A 270 -2.34 -24.27 -20.88
N LYS A 271 -2.75 -25.52 -21.14
CA LYS A 271 -2.31 -26.70 -20.33
C LYS A 271 -0.79 -26.86 -20.36
N ASP A 272 -0.20 -26.68 -21.53
CA ASP A 272 1.21 -26.93 -21.82
C ASP A 272 2.11 -25.70 -21.61
N MET A 273 1.58 -24.57 -21.16
CA MET A 273 2.40 -23.38 -20.84
C MET A 273 3.35 -23.68 -19.68
N SER A 274 4.61 -23.26 -19.82
CA SER A 274 5.60 -23.26 -18.73
C SER A 274 5.17 -22.31 -17.61
N THR A 275 5.76 -22.47 -16.43
CA THR A 275 5.66 -21.49 -15.31
C THR A 275 6.00 -20.09 -15.81
N ASP A 276 7.12 -19.95 -16.50
CA ASP A 276 7.57 -18.71 -17.11
C ASP A 276 6.57 -18.10 -18.13
N ASN A 277 6.00 -18.89 -19.06
CA ASN A 277 4.96 -18.38 -19.97
C ASN A 277 3.73 -17.86 -19.20
N ILE A 278 3.38 -18.48 -18.07
CA ILE A 278 2.26 -18.06 -17.21
C ILE A 278 2.63 -16.78 -16.44
N PHE A 279 3.87 -16.68 -15.95
CA PHE A 279 4.40 -15.46 -15.35
C PHE A 279 4.35 -14.30 -16.34
N LYS A 280 4.97 -14.42 -17.52
CA LYS A 280 5.00 -13.35 -18.52
C LYS A 280 3.61 -12.95 -19.02
N TYR A 281 2.70 -13.90 -19.17
CA TYR A 281 1.30 -13.58 -19.50
C TYR A 281 0.63 -12.77 -18.38
N SER A 282 0.80 -13.20 -17.14
CA SER A 282 0.30 -12.48 -15.95
C SER A 282 0.92 -11.10 -15.77
N HIS A 283 2.21 -10.96 -16.10
CA HIS A 283 2.96 -9.71 -16.06
C HIS A 283 2.53 -8.76 -17.19
N SER A 284 2.29 -9.27 -18.40
CA SER A 284 1.67 -8.50 -19.51
C SER A 284 0.26 -8.01 -19.15
N LEU A 285 -0.50 -8.78 -18.36
CA LEU A 285 -1.79 -8.37 -17.82
C LEU A 285 -1.66 -7.24 -16.78
N LYS A 286 -0.67 -7.28 -15.88
CA LYS A 286 -0.33 -6.12 -15.01
C LYS A 286 0.06 -4.90 -15.85
N GLY A 287 0.94 -5.09 -16.83
CA GLY A 287 1.40 -4.10 -17.81
C GLY A 287 0.30 -3.39 -18.61
N THR A 288 -0.94 -3.87 -18.51
CA THR A 288 -2.13 -3.37 -19.20
C THR A 288 -3.33 -3.14 -18.27
N GLY A 289 -3.09 -3.11 -16.94
CA GLY A 289 -4.10 -2.82 -15.91
C GLY A 289 -5.09 -3.96 -15.60
N LYS A 290 -4.94 -5.14 -16.22
CA LYS A 290 -5.88 -6.27 -16.16
C LYS A 290 -5.66 -7.15 -14.91
N TYR A 291 -5.55 -6.52 -13.75
CA TYR A 291 -5.10 -7.09 -12.47
C TYR A 291 -5.86 -8.35 -12.01
N ALA A 292 -7.19 -8.37 -12.10
CA ALA A 292 -8.01 -9.51 -11.70
C ALA A 292 -7.72 -10.80 -12.52
N ARG A 293 -7.24 -10.65 -13.76
CA ARG A 293 -6.81 -11.78 -14.60
C ARG A 293 -5.36 -12.18 -14.30
N SER A 294 -4.48 -11.21 -14.01
CA SER A 294 -3.12 -11.47 -13.51
C SER A 294 -3.13 -12.29 -12.22
N LYS A 295 -3.90 -11.89 -11.21
CA LYS A 295 -4.06 -12.62 -9.92
C LYS A 295 -4.40 -14.11 -10.15
N ARG A 296 -5.44 -14.39 -10.94
CA ARG A 296 -5.84 -15.76 -11.33
C ARG A 296 -4.72 -16.58 -11.98
N LEU A 297 -3.88 -15.97 -12.81
CA LEU A 297 -2.70 -16.65 -13.39
C LEU A 297 -1.55 -16.81 -12.40
N MET A 298 -1.36 -15.89 -11.45
CA MET A 298 -0.37 -16.07 -10.37
C MET A 298 -0.75 -17.20 -9.41
N LYS A 299 -2.05 -17.51 -9.20
CA LYS A 299 -2.45 -18.77 -8.52
C LYS A 299 -1.95 -20.01 -9.27
N LEU A 300 -2.05 -20.01 -10.59
CA LEU A 300 -1.58 -21.12 -11.44
C LEU A 300 -0.05 -21.21 -11.47
N TYR A 301 0.65 -20.06 -11.50
CA TYR A 301 2.11 -19.97 -11.37
C TYR A 301 2.58 -20.55 -10.02
N ASN A 302 2.07 -20.00 -8.91
CA ASN A 302 2.38 -20.44 -7.55
C ASN A 302 2.09 -21.95 -7.35
N LYS A 303 1.04 -22.48 -7.98
CA LYS A 303 0.75 -23.91 -8.00
C LYS A 303 1.83 -24.70 -8.76
N LYS A 304 2.09 -24.37 -10.04
CA LYS A 304 3.08 -25.11 -10.86
C LYS A 304 4.50 -25.03 -10.27
N MET A 305 4.88 -23.92 -9.65
CA MET A 305 6.18 -23.78 -8.96
C MET A 305 6.29 -24.73 -7.75
N LYS A 306 5.23 -24.87 -6.95
CA LYS A 306 5.18 -25.85 -5.84
C LYS A 306 5.14 -27.31 -6.31
N GLU A 307 4.62 -27.57 -7.50
CA GLU A 307 4.59 -28.92 -8.11
C GLU A 307 5.92 -29.30 -8.80
N GLY A 308 6.80 -28.33 -9.08
CA GLY A 308 8.03 -28.53 -9.87
C GLY A 308 9.37 -28.35 -9.14
N VAL A 309 9.38 -27.79 -7.92
CA VAL A 309 10.63 -27.40 -7.22
C VAL A 309 10.61 -27.87 -5.75
N SER A 310 11.77 -28.28 -5.22
CA SER A 310 11.98 -28.48 -3.78
C SER A 310 11.69 -27.19 -3.00
N SER A 311 10.81 -27.25 -2.02
CA SER A 311 9.98 -26.13 -1.55
C SER A 311 10.67 -24.97 -0.79
N GLU A 312 12.00 -24.90 -0.76
CA GLU A 312 12.76 -24.01 0.15
C GLU A 312 13.05 -22.60 -0.42
N ASN A 313 12.95 -22.42 -1.74
CA ASN A 313 13.37 -21.20 -2.45
C ASN A 313 12.23 -20.42 -3.14
N VAL A 314 10.98 -20.89 -3.11
CA VAL A 314 9.86 -20.22 -3.82
C VAL A 314 9.08 -19.32 -2.87
N ARG A 315 9.16 -18.00 -3.05
CA ARG A 315 8.30 -17.03 -2.36
C ARG A 315 6.86 -17.12 -2.92
N PRO A 316 5.84 -17.47 -2.11
CA PRO A 316 4.48 -17.64 -2.62
C PRO A 316 3.78 -16.28 -2.75
N ARG A 317 3.68 -15.75 -3.98
CA ARG A 317 3.22 -14.37 -4.21
C ARG A 317 1.83 -14.10 -3.64
N ASN A 318 1.71 -13.03 -2.85
CA ASN A 318 0.53 -12.68 -2.06
C ASN A 318 -0.40 -11.70 -2.81
N GLU A 319 -1.65 -12.10 -3.02
CA GLU A 319 -2.66 -11.27 -3.68
C GLU A 319 -3.13 -10.09 -2.83
N VAL A 320 -3.16 -10.23 -1.50
CA VAL A 320 -3.54 -9.15 -0.58
C VAL A 320 -2.51 -8.02 -0.61
N ALA A 321 -1.23 -8.34 -0.80
CA ALA A 321 -0.18 -7.34 -0.96
C ALA A 321 -0.40 -6.50 -2.23
N LEU A 322 -0.74 -7.13 -3.36
CA LEU A 322 -1.06 -6.40 -4.59
C LEU A 322 -2.31 -5.52 -4.43
N ASP A 323 -3.37 -6.02 -3.78
CA ASP A 323 -4.57 -5.22 -3.56
C ASP A 323 -4.31 -4.02 -2.62
N ASN A 324 -3.49 -4.20 -1.59
CA ASN A 324 -3.03 -3.11 -0.70
C ASN A 324 -2.20 -2.06 -1.46
N ILE A 325 -1.26 -2.49 -2.32
CA ILE A 325 -0.46 -1.58 -3.17
C ILE A 325 -1.36 -0.82 -4.16
N LEU A 326 -2.42 -1.45 -4.68
CA LEU A 326 -3.36 -0.81 -5.59
C LEU A 326 -4.27 0.23 -4.92
N ILE A 327 -4.44 0.21 -3.59
CA ILE A 327 -5.21 1.20 -2.84
C ILE A 327 -4.36 2.19 -2.03
N SER A 328 -3.03 2.18 -2.18
CA SER A 328 -2.14 3.05 -1.42
C SER A 328 -2.43 4.55 -1.67
N ASP A 329 -2.34 5.35 -0.60
CA ASP A 329 -2.41 6.80 -0.70
C ASP A 329 -1.25 7.38 -1.52
N GLN A 330 -1.45 8.59 -2.07
CA GLN A 330 -0.50 9.24 -2.97
C GLN A 330 0.46 10.16 -2.20
N GLU A 331 1.50 9.57 -1.61
CA GLU A 331 2.54 10.30 -0.85
C GLU A 331 3.51 11.14 -1.72
N TYR A 332 3.30 11.30 -3.03
CA TYR A 332 4.30 11.94 -3.91
C TYR A 332 3.67 12.86 -4.97
N GLU A 333 4.20 14.07 -5.10
CA GLU A 333 4.00 14.91 -6.29
C GLU A 333 4.99 14.47 -7.38
N LEU A 334 4.51 14.23 -8.61
CA LEU A 334 5.33 13.82 -9.76
C LEU A 334 5.32 14.85 -10.87
N LYS A 335 6.46 14.98 -11.57
CA LYS A 335 6.60 15.89 -12.70
C LYS A 335 7.49 15.32 -13.81
N ASN A 336 6.95 15.19 -15.03
CA ASN A 336 7.74 14.85 -16.22
C ASN A 336 8.69 16.02 -16.57
N LEU A 337 9.95 15.71 -16.88
CA LEU A 337 11.00 16.71 -17.02
C LEU A 337 11.11 17.33 -18.42
N ALA A 338 11.52 18.60 -18.48
CA ALA A 338 11.69 19.31 -19.75
C ALA A 338 12.81 18.72 -20.64
N ILE A 339 13.80 18.03 -20.04
CA ILE A 339 14.97 17.46 -20.74
C ILE A 339 14.65 16.22 -21.58
N ASN A 340 13.53 15.53 -21.28
CA ASN A 340 13.12 14.31 -21.95
C ASN A 340 12.99 14.50 -23.46
N THR A 341 13.11 13.42 -24.25
CA THR A 341 13.10 13.50 -25.71
C THR A 341 11.89 12.81 -26.32
N LYS A 342 12.10 11.89 -27.27
CA LYS A 342 11.08 11.08 -27.98
C LYS A 342 11.63 9.65 -28.21
N TYR A 343 12.47 9.27 -27.27
CA TYR A 343 13.39 8.14 -27.18
C TYR A 343 13.51 7.83 -25.68
N SER A 344 14.29 6.82 -25.28
CA SER A 344 14.58 6.55 -23.87
C SER A 344 15.50 7.61 -23.28
N ASP A 345 15.05 8.24 -22.19
CA ASP A 345 15.81 9.10 -21.29
C ASP A 345 15.65 8.53 -19.86
N PHE A 346 16.71 8.01 -19.25
CA PHE A 346 16.59 7.22 -18.01
C PHE A 346 17.88 7.17 -17.16
N SER A 347 17.83 6.48 -16.02
CA SER A 347 18.94 6.30 -15.07
C SER A 347 19.61 7.61 -14.64
N PRO A 348 18.86 8.54 -14.01
CA PRO A 348 19.45 9.69 -13.36
C PRO A 348 20.42 9.26 -12.24
N MET A 349 21.42 10.10 -11.98
CA MET A 349 22.29 10.05 -10.80
C MET A 349 22.70 11.48 -10.44
N PHE A 350 22.71 11.81 -9.15
CA PHE A 350 23.28 13.07 -8.67
C PHE A 350 24.80 13.06 -8.89
N LEU A 351 25.32 14.09 -9.57
CA LEU A 351 26.76 14.38 -9.61
C LEU A 351 27.12 15.31 -8.45
N ASP A 352 26.28 16.30 -8.18
CA ASP A 352 26.39 17.21 -7.04
C ASP A 352 25.00 17.78 -6.74
N SER A 353 24.87 18.61 -5.70
CA SER A 353 23.60 19.24 -5.32
C SER A 353 22.96 20.13 -6.40
N SER A 354 23.69 20.45 -7.47
CA SER A 354 23.23 21.28 -8.59
C SER A 354 23.15 20.55 -9.95
N GLN A 355 23.63 19.30 -10.05
CA GLN A 355 23.75 18.59 -11.34
C GLN A 355 23.34 17.11 -11.29
N VAL A 356 22.61 16.68 -12.33
CA VAL A 356 22.22 15.28 -12.57
C VAL A 356 22.85 14.78 -13.87
N VAL A 357 23.43 13.59 -13.84
CA VAL A 357 23.90 12.83 -15.01
C VAL A 357 22.89 11.73 -15.32
N PHE A 358 22.59 11.49 -16.60
CA PHE A 358 21.59 10.52 -17.03
C PHE A 358 21.93 9.92 -18.41
N ALA A 359 21.31 8.78 -18.74
CA ALA A 359 21.44 8.13 -20.05
C ALA A 359 20.35 8.61 -21.01
N SER A 360 20.69 8.84 -22.27
CA SER A 360 19.72 9.28 -23.29
C SER A 360 20.02 8.75 -24.68
N ALA A 361 18.98 8.27 -25.37
CA ALA A 361 19.00 7.83 -26.77
C ALA A 361 18.74 9.01 -27.75
N LYS A 362 18.88 10.25 -27.28
CA LYS A 362 18.85 11.46 -28.10
C LYS A 362 19.93 11.42 -29.19
N ASP A 363 19.50 11.32 -30.46
CA ASP A 363 20.41 11.31 -31.61
C ASP A 363 21.33 12.53 -31.63
N SER A 364 22.62 12.26 -31.47
CA SER A 364 23.70 13.23 -31.41
C SER A 364 24.54 13.30 -32.69
N SER A 365 24.12 12.61 -33.77
CA SER A 365 24.89 12.45 -35.00
C SER A 365 24.48 13.41 -36.13
N PHE A 366 25.38 14.35 -36.48
CA PHE A 366 25.15 15.34 -37.56
C PHE A 366 25.08 14.78 -39.00
N LEU A 367 25.33 13.48 -39.22
CA LEU A 367 25.41 12.89 -40.58
C LEU A 367 24.60 11.60 -40.74
N THR A 368 24.72 10.65 -39.81
CA THR A 368 24.01 9.36 -39.87
C THR A 368 23.70 8.85 -38.46
N THR A 369 22.42 8.81 -38.09
CA THR A 369 21.93 8.17 -36.86
C THR A 369 22.39 6.71 -36.81
N ARG A 370 23.09 6.30 -35.75
CA ARG A 370 23.37 4.88 -35.51
C ARG A 370 22.27 4.30 -34.64
N LYS A 371 21.32 3.63 -35.28
CA LYS A 371 20.26 2.88 -34.59
C LYS A 371 20.82 1.58 -34.00
N TYR A 372 20.60 1.38 -32.70
CA TYR A 372 20.66 0.07 -32.08
C TYR A 372 19.51 -0.80 -32.60
N LYS A 373 19.67 -2.13 -32.52
CA LYS A 373 18.81 -3.08 -33.25
C LYS A 373 17.80 -3.86 -32.43
N TRP A 374 17.72 -3.62 -31.13
CA TRP A 374 16.67 -4.12 -30.27
C TRP A 374 15.38 -3.31 -30.46
N ASN A 375 15.40 -2.07 -29.95
CA ASN A 375 14.31 -1.10 -29.91
C ASN A 375 14.30 -0.12 -31.09
N ASN A 376 15.22 -0.27 -32.06
CA ASN A 376 15.34 0.61 -33.23
C ASN A 376 15.62 2.10 -32.86
N GLN A 377 16.01 2.41 -31.63
CA GLN A 377 16.42 3.75 -31.19
C GLN A 377 17.91 4.02 -31.46
N PRO A 378 18.42 5.26 -31.32
CA PRO A 378 19.87 5.52 -31.30
C PRO A 378 20.60 4.81 -30.14
N PHE A 379 21.94 4.75 -30.21
CA PHE A 379 22.75 4.34 -29.06
C PHE A 379 22.70 5.37 -27.93
N LEU A 380 22.85 4.90 -26.68
CA LEU A 380 22.79 5.74 -25.49
C LEU A 380 24.11 6.49 -25.27
N ASP A 381 24.00 7.80 -25.11
CA ASP A 381 25.03 8.73 -24.63
C ASP A 381 24.75 9.09 -23.16
N LEU A 382 25.77 9.32 -22.33
CA LEU A 382 25.57 10.02 -21.05
C LEU A 382 25.46 11.54 -21.27
N TYR A 383 24.50 12.16 -20.60
CA TYR A 383 24.26 13.60 -20.58
C TYR A 383 24.28 14.13 -19.15
N VAL A 384 24.59 15.41 -18.99
CA VAL A 384 24.48 16.13 -17.72
C VAL A 384 23.59 17.35 -17.87
N ALA A 385 22.72 17.57 -16.90
CA ALA A 385 21.84 18.74 -16.79
C ALA A 385 22.00 19.41 -15.42
N LYS A 386 21.56 20.66 -15.33
CA LYS A 386 21.51 21.40 -14.06
C LYS A 386 20.13 21.29 -13.43
N ILE A 387 20.10 21.05 -12.12
CA ILE A 387 18.91 21.11 -11.28
C ILE A 387 18.42 22.56 -11.22
N ASN A 388 17.10 22.75 -11.18
CA ASN A 388 16.49 24.03 -10.88
C ASN A 388 15.38 23.82 -9.83
N GLU A 389 15.76 24.00 -8.58
CA GLU A 389 14.93 23.79 -7.38
C GLU A 389 13.57 24.51 -7.48
N GLU A 390 13.56 25.79 -7.84
CA GLU A 390 12.34 26.63 -7.96
C GLU A 390 11.23 26.06 -8.88
N SER A 391 11.57 25.18 -9.82
CA SER A 391 10.58 24.55 -10.73
C SER A 391 10.68 23.03 -10.78
N GLU A 392 11.43 22.43 -9.86
CA GLU A 392 11.62 20.97 -9.73
C GLU A 392 11.90 20.31 -11.10
N ASP A 393 12.84 20.90 -11.85
CA ASP A 393 13.16 20.55 -13.25
C ASP A 393 14.66 20.44 -13.51
N LEU A 394 15.01 19.82 -14.64
CA LEU A 394 16.36 19.79 -15.18
C LEU A 394 16.46 20.74 -16.39
N LYS A 395 17.59 21.45 -16.52
CA LYS A 395 17.81 22.46 -17.57
C LYS A 395 19.20 22.34 -18.17
N ASN A 396 19.35 22.78 -19.43
CA ASN A 396 20.61 22.83 -20.18
C ASN A 396 21.35 21.48 -20.35
N ALA A 397 20.62 20.40 -20.65
CA ALA A 397 21.21 19.08 -20.88
C ALA A 397 22.22 19.05 -22.05
N ILE A 398 23.47 18.70 -21.76
CA ILE A 398 24.59 18.56 -22.70
C ILE A 398 25.28 17.18 -22.55
N LYS A 399 26.03 16.71 -23.56
CA LYS A 399 26.80 15.46 -23.42
C LYS A 399 27.78 15.58 -22.24
N PHE A 400 27.89 14.50 -21.45
CA PHE A 400 28.66 14.48 -20.22
C PHE A 400 30.18 14.56 -20.45
N SER A 401 30.76 13.66 -21.26
CA SER A 401 32.18 13.71 -21.64
C SER A 401 32.45 13.02 -22.98
N LYS A 402 33.48 13.48 -23.70
CA LYS A 402 33.91 12.90 -25.00
C LYS A 402 34.79 11.66 -24.84
N GLU A 403 35.50 11.54 -23.73
CA GLU A 403 36.34 10.36 -23.41
C GLU A 403 35.49 9.21 -22.84
N ILE A 404 34.26 9.52 -22.42
CA ILE A 404 33.31 8.58 -21.82
C ILE A 404 32.28 8.12 -22.84
N ASN A 405 31.65 9.04 -23.57
CA ASN A 405 30.66 8.66 -24.58
C ASN A 405 31.34 8.16 -25.85
N THR A 406 31.08 6.90 -26.24
CA THR A 406 31.76 6.25 -27.37
C THR A 406 30.92 6.24 -28.65
N LYS A 407 30.48 5.07 -29.07
CA LYS A 407 29.68 4.81 -30.28
C LYS A 407 28.69 3.65 -30.10
N TYR A 408 28.56 3.23 -28.86
CA TYR A 408 27.73 2.15 -28.33
C TYR A 408 27.01 2.70 -27.10
N HIS A 409 26.37 1.87 -26.27
CA HIS A 409 25.68 2.37 -25.09
C HIS A 409 26.66 2.67 -23.95
N GLU A 410 26.59 3.88 -23.41
CA GLU A 410 26.94 4.20 -22.03
C GLU A 410 25.66 4.55 -21.24
N ALA A 411 25.50 3.98 -20.05
CA ALA A 411 24.34 4.19 -19.17
C ALA A 411 24.69 3.97 -17.70
N SER A 412 23.82 4.38 -16.78
CA SER A 412 23.87 4.17 -15.33
C SER A 412 25.24 4.39 -14.69
N VAL A 413 25.44 5.60 -14.17
CA VAL A 413 26.65 6.05 -13.50
C VAL A 413 26.43 6.16 -11.99
N SER A 414 27.50 6.02 -11.21
CA SER A 414 27.59 6.39 -9.78
C SER A 414 28.97 7.00 -9.51
N PHE A 415 29.07 7.88 -8.51
CA PHE A 415 30.25 8.70 -8.21
C PHE A 415 30.81 8.37 -6.82
N SER A 416 32.10 8.62 -6.60
CA SER A 416 32.69 8.63 -5.26
C SER A 416 32.24 9.86 -4.45
N PRO A 417 32.29 9.83 -3.10
CA PRO A 417 31.81 10.94 -2.27
C PRO A 417 32.56 12.28 -2.46
N ASP A 418 33.74 12.25 -3.09
CA ASP A 418 34.54 13.41 -3.50
C ASP A 418 34.33 13.83 -4.97
N ASN A 419 33.48 13.10 -5.71
CA ASN A 419 33.23 13.22 -7.15
C ASN A 419 34.47 13.08 -8.05
N MET A 420 35.57 12.51 -7.54
CA MET A 420 36.82 12.32 -8.30
C MET A 420 36.90 10.97 -9.04
N THR A 421 36.05 10.00 -8.68
CA THR A 421 35.93 8.70 -9.35
C THR A 421 34.49 8.48 -9.78
N MET A 422 34.28 7.77 -10.88
CA MET A 422 32.98 7.27 -11.28
C MET A 422 33.03 5.82 -11.77
N TYR A 423 31.88 5.16 -11.63
CA TYR A 423 31.58 3.83 -12.13
C TYR A 423 30.39 3.90 -13.07
N PHE A 424 30.46 3.35 -14.27
CA PHE A 424 29.35 3.38 -15.23
C PHE A 424 29.25 2.12 -16.08
N THR A 425 28.06 1.88 -16.65
CA THR A 425 27.78 0.71 -17.50
C THR A 425 28.08 1.02 -18.97
N ARG A 426 28.77 0.12 -19.67
CA ARG A 426 29.06 0.23 -21.11
C ARG A 426 29.03 -1.13 -21.80
N ASN A 427 28.70 -1.17 -23.10
CA ASN A 427 28.95 -2.35 -23.93
C ASN A 427 30.43 -2.79 -23.89
N ASN A 428 30.71 -4.08 -23.72
CA ASN A 428 32.06 -4.63 -23.72
C ASN A 428 32.80 -4.34 -25.05
N TYR A 429 33.73 -3.39 -25.01
CA TYR A 429 34.32 -2.75 -26.20
C TYR A 429 35.82 -2.48 -26.01
N GLY A 430 36.59 -2.70 -27.09
CA GLY A 430 37.99 -2.26 -27.22
C GLY A 430 38.20 -1.56 -28.56
N LYS A 431 38.81 -2.23 -29.55
CA LYS A 431 38.84 -1.75 -30.95
C LYS A 431 37.58 -2.17 -31.75
N LYS A 432 36.87 -3.19 -31.26
CA LYS A 432 35.59 -3.73 -31.75
C LYS A 432 34.77 -4.17 -30.52
N LEU A 433 33.48 -4.46 -30.69
CA LEU A 433 32.70 -5.16 -29.65
C LEU A 433 33.33 -6.54 -29.41
N LYS A 434 33.56 -6.90 -28.14
CA LYS A 434 33.86 -8.30 -27.77
C LYS A 434 32.55 -9.07 -27.70
N ARG A 435 32.57 -10.38 -27.95
CA ARG A 435 31.39 -11.24 -27.89
C ARG A 435 31.73 -12.60 -27.30
N ASP A 436 30.77 -13.21 -26.63
CA ASP A 436 30.88 -14.55 -26.07
C ASP A 436 30.84 -15.64 -27.19
N LYS A 437 30.75 -16.92 -26.81
CA LYS A 437 30.63 -18.06 -27.74
C LYS A 437 29.27 -18.15 -28.43
N LYS A 438 28.18 -17.69 -27.81
CA LYS A 438 26.83 -17.55 -28.41
C LYS A 438 26.76 -16.35 -29.37
N GLY A 439 27.66 -15.38 -29.22
CA GLY A 439 27.73 -14.16 -30.02
C GLY A 439 27.05 -12.95 -29.37
N VAL A 440 26.70 -13.02 -28.08
CA VAL A 440 26.16 -11.92 -27.27
C VAL A 440 27.27 -10.91 -26.95
N ASN A 441 26.93 -9.63 -26.84
CA ASN A 441 27.85 -8.59 -26.36
C ASN A 441 27.39 -8.13 -24.97
N HIS A 442 27.98 -8.71 -23.93
CA HIS A 442 27.68 -8.39 -22.54
C HIS A 442 28.01 -6.93 -22.19
N LEU A 443 27.33 -6.42 -21.17
CA LEU A 443 27.64 -5.13 -20.55
C LEU A 443 28.78 -5.31 -19.51
N LYS A 444 29.53 -4.24 -19.27
CA LYS A 444 30.58 -4.18 -18.25
C LYS A 444 30.53 -2.86 -17.47
N ILE A 445 30.96 -2.91 -16.22
CA ILE A 445 31.22 -1.72 -15.41
C ILE A 445 32.63 -1.20 -15.71
N TYR A 446 32.74 0.09 -15.99
CA TYR A 446 34.00 0.79 -16.20
C TYR A 446 34.22 1.84 -15.10
N LYS A 447 35.46 1.94 -14.61
CA LYS A 447 35.94 2.98 -13.69
C LYS A 447 36.61 4.09 -14.48
N SER A 448 36.42 5.35 -14.11
CA SER A 448 37.20 6.50 -14.61
C SER A 448 37.45 7.47 -13.46
N VAL A 449 38.60 8.16 -13.51
CA VAL A 449 39.05 9.14 -12.51
C VAL A 449 39.12 10.52 -13.15
N LYS A 450 38.76 11.56 -12.41
CA LYS A 450 38.80 12.95 -12.85
C LYS A 450 40.20 13.55 -12.65
N GLU A 451 40.79 14.11 -13.69
CA GLU A 451 42.06 14.84 -13.62
C GLU A 451 41.83 16.31 -14.01
N GLY A 452 41.79 17.18 -13.00
CA GLY A 452 41.34 18.57 -13.17
C GLY A 452 39.84 18.62 -13.48
N ASP A 453 39.50 19.10 -14.67
CA ASP A 453 38.11 19.20 -15.17
C ASP A 453 37.72 18.06 -16.14
N GLU A 454 38.67 17.22 -16.57
CA GLU A 454 38.43 16.15 -17.56
C GLU A 454 38.44 14.76 -16.92
N TRP A 455 37.77 13.80 -17.57
CA TRP A 455 37.70 12.40 -17.14
C TRP A 455 38.69 11.55 -17.93
N THR A 456 39.46 10.70 -17.23
CA THR A 456 40.47 9.81 -17.81
C THR A 456 39.87 8.65 -18.63
N GLU A 457 40.68 8.02 -19.50
CA GLU A 457 40.28 6.83 -20.27
C GLU A 457 39.74 5.73 -19.32
N ALA A 458 38.51 5.29 -19.57
CA ALA A 458 37.81 4.42 -18.63
C ALA A 458 38.26 2.95 -18.71
N VAL A 459 38.52 2.35 -17.54
CA VAL A 459 39.13 1.02 -17.36
C VAL A 459 38.09 0.00 -16.89
N GLU A 460 38.15 -1.24 -17.39
CA GLU A 460 37.28 -2.35 -16.93
C GLU A 460 37.59 -2.72 -15.47
N VAL A 461 36.57 -2.83 -14.59
CA VAL A 461 36.75 -3.34 -13.22
C VAL A 461 37.11 -4.84 -13.19
N SER A 462 37.72 -5.31 -12.10
CA SER A 462 38.33 -6.65 -11.99
C SER A 462 37.35 -7.82 -12.12
N PHE A 463 36.13 -7.66 -11.58
CA PHE A 463 35.08 -8.69 -11.56
C PHE A 463 34.23 -8.73 -12.86
N ASN A 464 34.69 -8.10 -13.94
CA ASN A 464 34.04 -8.14 -15.25
C ASN A 464 34.36 -9.43 -16.04
N SER A 465 33.39 -9.92 -16.82
CA SER A 465 33.57 -11.11 -17.68
C SER A 465 33.22 -10.85 -19.15
N ASP A 466 33.75 -11.67 -20.05
CA ASP A 466 33.34 -11.72 -21.45
C ASP A 466 32.19 -12.74 -21.69
N ASN A 467 31.72 -13.43 -20.65
CA ASN A 467 30.66 -14.47 -20.70
C ASN A 467 29.43 -14.17 -19.82
N TYR A 468 29.47 -13.08 -19.05
CA TYR A 468 28.37 -12.57 -18.23
C TYR A 468 28.45 -11.05 -18.19
N SER A 469 27.32 -10.41 -17.87
CA SER A 469 27.10 -8.97 -17.82
C SER A 469 27.31 -8.42 -16.41
N THR A 470 27.88 -7.22 -16.32
CA THR A 470 27.85 -6.40 -15.10
C THR A 470 27.35 -5.00 -15.45
N GLY A 471 26.54 -4.39 -14.60
CA GLY A 471 25.99 -3.07 -14.86
C GLY A 471 25.24 -2.46 -13.69
N HIS A 472 24.67 -1.29 -13.92
CA HIS A 472 23.92 -0.48 -12.96
C HIS A 472 24.65 -0.32 -11.61
N PRO A 473 25.89 0.22 -11.61
CA PRO A 473 26.68 0.44 -10.40
C PRO A 473 26.03 1.50 -9.50
N ALA A 474 26.04 1.25 -8.20
CA ALA A 474 25.68 2.20 -7.14
C ALA A 474 26.67 2.08 -5.98
N LEU A 475 27.45 3.14 -5.76
CA LEU A 475 28.41 3.22 -4.66
C LEU A 475 27.70 3.68 -3.38
N SER A 476 28.14 3.17 -2.22
CA SER A 476 27.69 3.64 -0.91
C SER A 476 28.15 5.08 -0.63
N PRO A 477 27.44 5.85 0.23
CA PRO A 477 27.81 7.24 0.53
C PRO A 477 29.15 7.42 1.24
N ASP A 478 29.71 6.35 1.82
CA ASP A 478 31.04 6.33 2.42
C ASP A 478 32.15 5.87 1.44
N GLY A 479 31.77 5.51 0.21
CA GLY A 479 32.65 5.06 -0.87
C GLY A 479 33.18 3.63 -0.75
N LYS A 480 32.83 2.88 0.30
CA LYS A 480 33.44 1.57 0.60
C LYS A 480 32.76 0.36 -0.03
N GLN A 481 31.53 0.47 -0.53
CA GLN A 481 30.80 -0.64 -1.12
C GLN A 481 30.20 -0.26 -2.47
N LEU A 482 30.42 -1.10 -3.48
CA LEU A 482 29.86 -0.93 -4.82
C LEU A 482 28.83 -2.04 -5.06
N TYR A 483 27.56 -1.65 -5.02
CA TYR A 483 26.42 -2.48 -5.42
C TYR A 483 26.29 -2.47 -6.93
N PHE A 484 25.85 -3.57 -7.53
CA PHE A 484 25.67 -3.70 -8.97
C PHE A 484 24.75 -4.86 -9.35
N VAL A 485 24.33 -4.90 -10.62
CA VAL A 485 23.48 -5.94 -11.22
C VAL A 485 24.34 -6.91 -12.04
N SER A 486 24.06 -8.21 -11.95
CA SER A 486 24.72 -9.22 -12.79
C SER A 486 23.87 -10.46 -13.07
N ASP A 487 24.16 -11.14 -14.18
CA ASP A 487 23.67 -12.47 -14.58
C ASP A 487 24.76 -13.55 -14.35
N MET A 488 25.75 -13.29 -13.47
CA MET A 488 26.88 -14.18 -13.23
C MET A 488 26.50 -15.51 -12.54
N PRO A 489 27.30 -16.58 -12.68
CA PRO A 489 27.05 -17.84 -11.99
C PRO A 489 26.96 -17.66 -10.47
N GLY A 490 25.87 -18.15 -9.87
CA GLY A 490 25.53 -17.91 -8.46
C GLY A 490 24.40 -16.90 -8.23
N SER A 491 23.87 -16.29 -9.30
CA SER A 491 22.59 -15.56 -9.30
C SER A 491 21.42 -16.53 -9.01
N LEU A 492 20.37 -16.05 -8.35
CA LEU A 492 19.13 -16.78 -8.07
C LEU A 492 18.13 -16.69 -9.23
N GLY A 493 18.11 -15.57 -9.94
CA GLY A 493 17.16 -15.25 -10.99
C GLY A 493 17.79 -15.03 -12.37
N GLN A 494 17.20 -14.10 -13.11
CA GLN A 494 17.63 -13.65 -14.44
C GLN A 494 18.73 -12.59 -14.34
N THR A 495 18.60 -11.68 -13.36
CA THR A 495 19.66 -10.77 -12.91
C THR A 495 19.49 -10.46 -11.43
N ASP A 496 20.57 -10.58 -10.67
CA ASP A 496 20.60 -10.38 -9.21
C ASP A 496 21.38 -9.12 -8.83
N LEU A 497 21.11 -8.57 -7.64
CA LEU A 497 21.99 -7.61 -6.99
C LEU A 497 23.17 -8.30 -6.29
N PHE A 498 24.35 -7.76 -6.53
CA PHE A 498 25.62 -8.11 -5.91
C PHE A 498 26.28 -6.88 -5.27
N VAL A 499 27.22 -7.10 -4.36
CA VAL A 499 28.08 -6.08 -3.76
C VAL A 499 29.54 -6.54 -3.76
N VAL A 500 30.46 -5.59 -3.96
CA VAL A 500 31.90 -5.74 -3.62
C VAL A 500 32.32 -4.63 -2.67
N ASP A 501 33.32 -4.91 -1.82
CA ASP A 501 34.01 -3.86 -1.06
C ASP A 501 35.02 -3.17 -1.97
N VAL A 502 35.14 -1.86 -1.85
CA VAL A 502 36.16 -1.02 -2.51
C VAL A 502 37.29 -0.81 -1.52
N LEU A 503 38.48 -1.31 -1.86
CA LEU A 503 39.63 -1.34 -0.96
C LEU A 503 40.46 -0.03 -1.04
N GLU A 504 41.31 0.22 -0.04
CA GLU A 504 42.10 1.47 0.08
C GLU A 504 43.04 1.72 -1.11
N ASP A 505 43.47 0.67 -1.83
CA ASP A 505 44.27 0.76 -3.06
C ASP A 505 43.43 0.99 -4.33
N GLY A 506 42.10 1.08 -4.18
CA GLY A 506 41.14 1.26 -5.26
C GLY A 506 40.79 -0.03 -6.03
N SER A 507 41.21 -1.20 -5.52
CA SER A 507 40.77 -2.52 -5.99
C SER A 507 39.45 -2.97 -5.33
N PHE A 508 39.03 -4.22 -5.58
CA PHE A 508 37.71 -4.75 -5.18
C PHE A 508 37.83 -6.12 -4.54
N SER A 509 36.89 -6.43 -3.63
CA SER A 509 36.66 -7.82 -3.15
C SER A 509 36.11 -8.72 -4.26
N GLU A 510 36.04 -10.03 -3.98
CA GLU A 510 35.15 -10.92 -4.74
C GLU A 510 33.67 -10.50 -4.58
N PRO A 511 32.83 -10.64 -5.62
CA PRO A 511 31.39 -10.37 -5.55
C PRO A 511 30.64 -11.22 -4.52
N ARG A 512 29.69 -10.59 -3.83
CA ARG A 512 28.73 -11.25 -2.93
C ARG A 512 27.31 -10.97 -3.40
N ASN A 513 26.51 -12.02 -3.59
CA ASN A 513 25.08 -11.89 -3.88
C ASN A 513 24.34 -11.37 -2.64
N LEU A 514 23.33 -10.49 -2.80
CA LEU A 514 22.55 -9.96 -1.67
C LEU A 514 21.57 -10.97 -1.05
N GLY A 515 21.39 -12.13 -1.67
CA GLY A 515 20.58 -13.24 -1.16
C GLY A 515 19.09 -13.09 -1.40
N LYS A 516 18.35 -14.16 -1.10
CA LYS A 516 16.91 -14.34 -1.41
C LYS A 516 15.95 -13.38 -0.69
N GLU A 517 16.48 -12.52 0.18
CA GLU A 517 15.69 -11.48 0.85
C GLU A 517 15.48 -10.27 -0.08
N ILE A 518 16.50 -9.94 -0.87
CA ILE A 518 16.48 -8.90 -1.91
C ILE A 518 16.24 -9.48 -3.30
N ASN A 519 16.93 -10.57 -3.67
CA ASN A 519 16.91 -11.15 -5.01
C ASN A 519 15.82 -12.23 -5.16
N THR A 520 15.28 -12.38 -6.37
CA THR A 520 14.15 -13.25 -6.72
C THR A 520 14.51 -14.23 -7.84
N GLU A 521 13.53 -14.97 -8.37
CA GLU A 521 13.68 -15.79 -9.56
C GLU A 521 13.62 -15.00 -10.90
N HIS A 522 13.53 -13.65 -10.85
CA HIS A 522 13.42 -12.76 -12.01
C HIS A 522 14.53 -11.69 -12.07
N ARG A 523 14.22 -10.41 -12.30
CA ARG A 523 15.22 -9.36 -12.54
C ARG A 523 15.19 -8.30 -11.44
N GLU A 524 16.20 -8.28 -10.59
CA GLU A 524 16.53 -7.11 -9.80
C GLU A 524 17.49 -6.20 -10.57
N MET A 525 17.17 -4.91 -10.62
CA MET A 525 17.84 -3.91 -11.45
C MET A 525 17.98 -2.55 -10.74
N PHE A 526 18.85 -1.68 -11.25
CA PHE A 526 19.01 -0.28 -10.84
C PHE A 526 19.04 -0.02 -9.31
N PRO A 527 20.02 -0.59 -8.58
CA PRO A 527 20.19 -0.28 -7.16
C PRO A 527 20.54 1.19 -6.94
N PHE A 528 20.16 1.73 -5.78
CA PHE A 528 20.61 2.99 -5.21
C PHE A 528 20.61 2.87 -3.69
N PHE A 529 21.78 3.05 -3.06
CA PHE A 529 21.94 2.88 -1.61
C PHE A 529 22.34 4.22 -0.96
N ASN A 530 21.52 4.70 -0.02
CA ASN A 530 21.75 5.99 0.65
C ASN A 530 22.35 5.85 2.08
N GLY A 531 22.88 4.68 2.43
CA GLY A 531 23.42 4.39 3.75
C GLY A 531 22.39 3.88 4.77
N LYS A 532 21.09 4.14 4.56
CA LYS A 532 19.99 3.66 5.41
C LYS A 532 18.99 2.76 4.69
N LYS A 533 18.83 2.94 3.38
CA LYS A 533 17.90 2.21 2.52
C LYS A 533 18.55 1.85 1.20
N LEU A 534 18.33 0.62 0.76
CA LEU A 534 18.59 0.16 -0.60
C LEU A 534 17.29 0.25 -1.39
N TYR A 535 17.26 1.17 -2.34
CA TYR A 535 16.24 1.25 -3.37
C TYR A 535 16.68 0.40 -4.57
N PHE A 536 15.75 -0.27 -5.22
CA PHE A 536 16.00 -1.03 -6.45
C PHE A 536 14.71 -1.26 -7.23
N SER A 537 14.80 -1.82 -8.43
CA SER A 537 13.67 -2.12 -9.30
C SER A 537 13.55 -3.62 -9.57
N SER A 538 12.34 -4.18 -9.61
CA SER A 538 12.13 -5.62 -9.83
C SER A 538 10.79 -5.97 -10.50
N ASP A 539 10.77 -7.04 -11.29
CA ASP A 539 9.56 -7.73 -11.79
C ASP A 539 9.24 -9.06 -11.04
N GLY A 540 10.11 -9.46 -10.10
CA GLY A 540 9.97 -10.66 -9.28
C GLY A 540 9.17 -10.46 -7.99
N HIS A 541 9.29 -9.32 -7.34
CA HIS A 541 8.49 -9.00 -6.14
C HIS A 541 7.02 -8.64 -6.48
N GLU A 542 6.18 -8.46 -5.47
CA GLU A 542 4.79 -8.03 -5.61
C GLU A 542 4.67 -6.57 -6.08
N GLY A 543 4.59 -6.39 -7.41
CA GLY A 543 4.43 -5.09 -8.05
C GLY A 543 3.16 -4.91 -8.89
N MET A 544 2.94 -3.68 -9.36
CA MET A 544 1.82 -3.25 -10.19
C MET A 544 2.05 -3.35 -11.70
N GLY A 545 3.28 -3.46 -12.17
CA GLY A 545 3.64 -3.12 -13.55
C GLY A 545 4.67 -4.04 -14.18
N GLY A 546 5.64 -3.40 -14.82
CA GLY A 546 6.80 -3.99 -15.48
C GLY A 546 7.89 -4.30 -14.46
N LEU A 547 8.96 -3.52 -14.48
CA LEU A 547 9.72 -3.23 -13.26
C LEU A 547 8.90 -2.31 -12.35
N ASP A 548 8.85 -2.61 -11.05
CA ASP A 548 8.37 -1.73 -9.99
C ASP A 548 9.55 -1.30 -9.10
N VAL A 549 9.47 -0.14 -8.43
CA VAL A 549 10.46 0.32 -7.43
C VAL A 549 10.14 -0.20 -6.03
N TYR A 550 11.16 -0.71 -5.34
CA TYR A 550 11.11 -1.18 -3.96
C TYR A 550 12.19 -0.53 -3.11
N ALA A 551 12.02 -0.57 -1.79
CA ALA A 551 13.02 -0.20 -0.80
C ALA A 551 13.16 -1.30 0.27
N SER A 552 14.39 -1.58 0.68
CA SER A 552 14.72 -2.33 1.89
C SER A 552 15.46 -1.41 2.86
N GLU A 553 15.07 -1.41 4.13
CA GLU A 553 15.81 -0.74 5.20
C GLU A 553 17.08 -1.53 5.53
N PHE A 554 18.16 -0.83 5.87
CA PHE A 554 19.45 -1.42 6.23
C PHE A 554 19.80 -1.09 7.69
N ASP A 555 20.08 -2.14 8.45
CA ASP A 555 20.55 -2.08 9.83
C ASP A 555 21.97 -2.68 9.92
N GLU A 556 22.82 -2.14 10.79
CA GLU A 556 24.24 -2.57 10.87
C GLU A 556 24.42 -3.96 11.53
N GLU A 557 23.48 -4.40 12.38
CA GLU A 557 23.53 -5.71 13.04
C GLU A 557 22.69 -6.77 12.32
N LEU A 558 21.52 -6.37 11.80
CA LEU A 558 20.53 -7.26 11.16
C LEU A 558 20.61 -7.28 9.63
N GLY A 559 21.32 -6.34 9.00
CA GLY A 559 21.46 -6.23 7.55
C GLY A 559 20.20 -5.69 6.86
N PHE A 560 19.93 -6.16 5.64
CA PHE A 560 18.75 -5.75 4.87
C PHE A 560 17.46 -6.36 5.43
N GLN A 561 16.47 -5.50 5.64
CA GLN A 561 15.15 -5.81 6.18
C GLN A 561 14.14 -6.13 5.05
N GLU A 562 12.89 -6.36 5.43
CA GLU A 562 11.77 -6.61 4.51
C GLU A 562 11.71 -5.61 3.33
N VAL A 563 11.60 -6.15 2.12
CA VAL A 563 11.45 -5.38 0.87
C VAL A 563 10.01 -4.85 0.76
N LYS A 564 9.87 -3.54 0.65
CA LYS A 564 8.57 -2.83 0.57
C LYS A 564 8.44 -2.15 -0.79
N ASN A 565 7.33 -2.38 -1.48
CA ASN A 565 6.98 -1.67 -2.73
C ASN A 565 6.70 -0.19 -2.42
N LEU A 566 7.19 0.76 -3.24
CA LEU A 566 7.01 2.20 -2.96
C LEU A 566 5.60 2.74 -3.23
N GLY A 567 4.68 1.91 -3.75
CA GLY A 567 3.29 2.27 -3.97
C GLY A 567 3.07 3.36 -5.02
N LYS A 568 1.84 3.87 -5.08
CA LYS A 568 1.46 4.95 -5.99
C LYS A 568 1.88 6.33 -5.43
N PRO A 569 2.16 7.31 -6.31
CA PRO A 569 2.25 7.23 -7.76
C PRO A 569 3.65 6.85 -8.28
N ILE A 570 4.63 6.54 -7.42
CA ILE A 570 5.99 6.13 -7.85
C ILE A 570 5.90 4.91 -8.77
N ASN A 571 5.14 3.89 -8.36
CA ASN A 571 4.84 2.72 -9.18
C ASN A 571 3.49 2.85 -9.90
N SER A 572 3.45 2.27 -11.09
CA SER A 572 2.36 2.34 -12.07
C SER A 572 2.14 0.97 -12.73
N ASN A 573 1.29 0.89 -13.76
CA ASN A 573 1.08 -0.35 -14.51
C ASN A 573 2.12 -0.55 -15.64
N LYS A 574 3.31 0.01 -15.51
CA LYS A 574 4.36 0.13 -16.54
C LYS A 574 5.74 -0.13 -15.93
N ASP A 575 6.84 0.06 -16.66
CA ASP A 575 8.16 0.01 -16.04
C ASP A 575 8.44 1.31 -15.29
N ASP A 576 8.80 1.20 -14.01
CA ASP A 576 9.13 2.30 -13.10
C ASP A 576 10.45 1.96 -12.40
N PHE A 577 11.51 2.71 -12.67
CA PHE A 577 12.87 2.25 -12.38
C PHE A 577 13.93 3.34 -12.22
N SER A 578 15.11 2.95 -11.71
CA SER A 578 16.26 3.85 -11.50
C SER A 578 15.96 5.06 -10.60
N TYR A 579 15.33 4.75 -9.46
CA TYR A 579 14.98 5.70 -8.41
C TYR A 579 16.22 6.17 -7.63
N ILE A 580 16.38 7.49 -7.51
CA ILE A 580 17.34 8.15 -6.63
C ILE A 580 16.60 9.18 -5.76
N VAL A 581 17.02 9.35 -4.50
CA VAL A 581 16.43 10.31 -3.56
C VAL A 581 17.51 11.07 -2.80
N ASN A 582 17.28 12.37 -2.57
CA ASN A 582 17.95 13.12 -1.52
C ASN A 582 17.03 13.15 -0.29
N GLU A 583 17.45 12.49 0.79
CA GLU A 583 16.67 12.39 2.02
C GLU A 583 16.56 13.72 2.77
N GLU A 584 17.48 14.68 2.56
CA GLU A 584 17.50 15.97 3.26
C GLU A 584 16.34 16.89 2.85
N ASN A 585 15.89 16.80 1.60
CA ASN A 585 14.80 17.61 1.05
C ASN A 585 13.61 16.76 0.54
N GLN A 586 13.68 15.43 0.70
CA GLN A 586 12.68 14.46 0.24
C GLN A 586 12.31 14.58 -1.25
N GLN A 587 13.26 15.04 -2.08
CA GLN A 587 13.12 15.15 -3.53
C GLN A 587 14.04 14.17 -4.25
N GLY A 588 13.66 13.76 -5.46
CA GLY A 588 14.45 12.83 -6.24
C GLY A 588 14.01 12.69 -7.68
N PHE A 589 14.57 11.67 -8.34
CA PHE A 589 14.33 11.38 -9.75
C PHE A 589 14.21 9.89 -10.00
N PHE A 590 13.45 9.51 -11.02
CA PHE A 590 13.38 8.14 -11.53
C PHE A 590 12.92 8.13 -12.98
N ALA A 591 12.96 6.97 -13.64
CA ALA A 591 12.53 6.78 -15.01
C ALA A 591 11.25 5.93 -15.09
N SER A 592 10.41 6.18 -16.10
CA SER A 592 9.21 5.38 -16.36
C SER A 592 8.73 5.48 -17.81
N ASN A 593 8.14 4.39 -18.33
CA ASN A 593 7.44 4.36 -19.64
C ASN A 593 5.91 4.49 -19.53
N ARG A 594 5.44 5.19 -18.47
CA ARG A 594 4.03 5.54 -18.23
C ARG A 594 3.42 6.51 -19.25
N GLU A 595 2.09 6.46 -19.33
CA GLU A 595 1.29 7.43 -20.07
C GLU A 595 1.42 8.85 -19.47
N GLY A 596 1.25 9.87 -20.32
CA GLY A 596 1.56 11.27 -19.98
C GLY A 596 3.03 11.65 -20.20
N GLY A 597 3.89 10.68 -20.52
CA GLY A 597 5.25 10.88 -21.00
C GLY A 597 5.35 11.52 -22.40
N LYS A 598 6.58 11.55 -22.90
CA LYS A 598 7.07 12.21 -24.11
C LYS A 598 7.98 11.29 -24.94
N GLY A 599 8.66 10.36 -24.27
CA GLY A 599 9.70 9.46 -24.75
C GLY A 599 9.22 8.04 -25.05
N ASP A 600 10.15 7.09 -24.86
CA ASP A 600 9.87 5.66 -24.69
C ASP A 600 9.90 5.41 -23.17
N ASP A 601 11.09 5.54 -22.58
CA ASP A 601 11.29 5.82 -21.16
C ASP A 601 11.51 7.33 -20.95
N ASP A 602 10.94 7.92 -19.90
CA ASP A 602 11.09 9.33 -19.52
C ASP A 602 11.57 9.49 -18.07
N ILE A 603 12.36 10.52 -17.78
CA ILE A 603 12.72 10.90 -16.41
C ILE A 603 11.63 11.79 -15.79
N TYR A 604 11.25 11.46 -14.56
CA TYR A 604 10.35 12.22 -13.71
C TYR A 604 11.13 12.72 -12.49
N SER A 605 10.91 13.98 -12.09
CA SER A 605 11.16 14.39 -10.71
C SER A 605 10.00 13.93 -9.83
N PHE A 606 10.31 13.67 -8.56
CA PHE A 606 9.32 13.53 -7.51
C PHE A 606 9.70 14.34 -6.29
N LYS A 607 8.68 14.62 -5.49
CA LYS A 607 8.78 15.17 -4.14
C LYS A 607 7.86 14.36 -3.25
N ARG A 608 8.40 13.78 -2.17
CA ARG A 608 7.55 13.12 -1.19
C ARG A 608 6.79 14.21 -0.42
N LEU A 609 5.47 14.08 -0.42
CA LEU A 609 4.59 14.81 0.49
C LEU A 609 4.82 14.24 1.88
N THR A 610 5.67 14.90 2.65
CA THR A 610 5.64 14.77 4.11
C THR A 610 4.27 15.27 4.57
N ILE A 611 3.34 14.33 4.76
CA ILE A 611 2.22 14.54 5.66
C ILE A 611 2.88 14.86 7.01
N GLU A 612 2.82 16.13 7.42
CA GLU A 612 3.02 16.46 8.83
C GLU A 612 1.89 15.76 9.57
N GLU A 613 2.18 14.59 10.14
CA GLU A 613 1.33 13.97 11.15
C GLU A 613 1.24 14.97 12.30
N ILE A 614 0.21 15.83 12.25
CA ILE A 614 -0.16 16.67 13.38
C ILE A 614 -0.42 15.70 14.52
N PRO A 615 0.43 15.66 15.57
CA PRO A 615 0.31 14.66 16.61
C PRO A 615 -1.08 14.83 17.23
N VAL A 616 -1.87 13.75 17.21
CA VAL A 616 -3.23 13.78 17.75
C VAL A 616 -3.10 14.14 19.23
N ILE A 617 -3.62 15.32 19.60
CA ILE A 617 -3.51 15.83 20.96
C ILE A 617 -4.55 15.11 21.81
N GLU A 618 -4.23 13.87 22.22
CA GLU A 618 -5.09 13.02 23.05
C GLU A 618 -5.27 13.54 24.49
N ASN A 619 -4.74 14.73 24.80
CA ASN A 619 -4.97 15.44 26.05
C ASN A 619 -6.47 15.77 26.20
N ALA A 620 -7.18 14.88 26.90
CA ALA A 620 -8.60 15.04 27.18
C ALA A 620 -8.87 14.88 28.67
N ILE A 621 -9.89 15.57 29.17
CA ILE A 621 -10.46 15.32 30.49
C ILE A 621 -11.88 14.83 30.29
N ALA A 622 -12.08 13.54 30.54
CA ALA A 622 -13.38 12.86 30.48
C ALA A 622 -13.85 12.49 31.88
N GLY A 623 -15.13 12.17 32.03
CA GLY A 623 -15.65 11.72 33.31
C GLY A 623 -17.15 11.53 33.35
N VAL A 624 -17.65 11.14 34.54
CA VAL A 624 -19.09 10.96 34.80
C VAL A 624 -19.49 11.77 36.03
N VAL A 625 -20.60 12.50 35.93
CA VAL A 625 -21.23 13.18 37.06
C VAL A 625 -22.29 12.27 37.67
N THR A 626 -22.21 12.06 38.98
CA THR A 626 -23.10 11.20 39.78
C THR A 626 -23.61 11.93 41.01
N GLU A 627 -24.62 11.35 41.67
CA GLU A 627 -25.13 11.83 42.95
C GLU A 627 -24.48 11.09 44.13
N LEU A 628 -23.97 11.84 45.11
CA LEU A 628 -23.04 11.36 46.15
C LEU A 628 -23.59 10.28 47.10
N THR A 629 -24.90 10.20 47.28
CA THR A 629 -25.56 9.37 48.30
C THR A 629 -26.24 8.14 47.70
N SER A 630 -26.76 8.26 46.48
CA SER A 630 -27.45 7.20 45.73
C SER A 630 -26.54 6.52 44.70
N GLY A 631 -25.54 7.22 44.17
CA GLY A 631 -24.78 6.78 43.00
C GLY A 631 -25.53 6.96 41.67
N ASP A 632 -26.70 7.61 41.66
CA ASP A 632 -27.46 7.86 40.44
C ASP A 632 -26.65 8.73 39.46
N ILE A 633 -26.60 8.32 38.19
CA ILE A 633 -26.01 9.12 37.10
C ILE A 633 -26.75 10.45 36.93
N MET A 634 -26.02 11.52 36.61
CA MET A 634 -26.54 12.88 36.60
C MET A 634 -26.49 13.53 35.22
N PRO A 635 -27.46 13.20 34.33
CA PRO A 635 -27.59 13.86 33.04
C PRO A 635 -27.98 15.33 33.20
N GLN A 636 -27.67 16.15 32.19
CA GLN A 636 -27.98 17.59 32.16
C GLN A 636 -27.36 18.42 33.31
N ALA A 637 -26.18 18.06 33.81
CA ALA A 637 -25.36 18.88 34.69
C ALA A 637 -24.43 19.77 33.86
N LEU A 638 -24.23 21.03 34.24
CA LEU A 638 -23.31 21.93 33.55
C LEU A 638 -21.89 21.73 34.10
N VAL A 639 -20.95 21.31 33.25
CA VAL A 639 -19.52 21.23 33.57
C VAL A 639 -18.80 22.37 32.85
N GLN A 640 -17.97 23.10 33.58
CA GLN A 640 -17.15 24.22 33.06
C GLN A 640 -15.67 23.93 33.28
N LEU A 641 -14.86 24.09 32.23
CA LEU A 641 -13.41 24.01 32.30
C LEU A 641 -12.85 25.42 32.51
N LEU A 642 -12.14 25.63 33.61
CA LEU A 642 -11.52 26.90 34.00
C LEU A 642 -9.99 26.80 33.93
N ASP A 643 -9.30 27.90 33.62
CA ASP A 643 -7.83 28.01 33.72
C ASP A 643 -7.36 28.20 35.18
N GLU A 644 -6.04 28.31 35.40
CA GLU A 644 -5.46 28.57 36.72
C GLU A 644 -5.86 29.93 37.36
N ASN A 645 -6.41 30.86 36.57
CA ASN A 645 -6.91 32.16 37.02
C ASN A 645 -8.44 32.15 37.29
N GLY A 646 -9.13 31.03 37.03
CA GLY A 646 -10.59 30.90 37.15
C GLY A 646 -11.37 31.46 35.95
N ILE A 647 -10.71 31.75 34.82
CA ILE A 647 -11.31 32.15 33.56
C ILE A 647 -11.88 30.92 32.87
N LYS A 648 -13.14 30.98 32.44
CA LYS A 648 -13.81 29.88 31.74
C LYS A 648 -13.30 29.74 30.30
N LEU A 649 -12.77 28.57 29.98
CA LEU A 649 -12.22 28.20 28.66
C LEU A 649 -13.28 27.48 27.80
N LYS A 650 -13.87 26.41 28.33
CA LYS A 650 -14.89 25.57 27.67
C LYS A 650 -16.02 25.29 28.67
N GLU A 651 -17.23 24.98 28.18
CA GLU A 651 -18.30 24.42 29.01
C GLU A 651 -19.17 23.47 28.19
N MET A 652 -19.77 22.49 28.86
CA MET A 652 -20.67 21.52 28.26
C MET A 652 -21.71 21.04 29.27
N VAL A 653 -22.70 20.29 28.79
CA VAL A 653 -23.78 19.72 29.59
C VAL A 653 -23.68 18.20 29.50
N THR A 654 -23.76 17.48 30.63
CA THR A 654 -23.61 16.03 30.66
C THR A 654 -24.68 15.30 29.85
N GLU A 655 -24.26 14.22 29.19
CA GLU A 655 -25.13 13.37 28.36
C GLU A 655 -26.11 12.53 29.21
N ASP A 656 -26.98 11.75 28.55
CA ASP A 656 -28.05 10.97 29.22
C ASP A 656 -27.51 9.89 30.19
N ASP A 657 -26.25 9.47 30.05
CA ASP A 657 -25.54 8.58 30.98
C ASP A 657 -24.77 9.32 32.10
N GLY A 658 -24.81 10.65 32.10
CA GLY A 658 -24.06 11.52 33.03
C GLY A 658 -22.62 11.83 32.61
N SER A 659 -22.16 11.37 31.45
CA SER A 659 -20.78 11.58 30.98
C SER A 659 -20.50 13.00 30.46
N PHE A 660 -19.22 13.36 30.41
CA PHE A 660 -18.70 14.57 29.76
C PHE A 660 -17.26 14.35 29.24
N VAL A 661 -16.82 15.17 28.28
CA VAL A 661 -15.44 15.17 27.77
C VAL A 661 -14.99 16.54 27.25
N PHE A 662 -13.82 16.99 27.68
CA PHE A 662 -13.11 18.13 27.12
C PHE A 662 -11.84 17.65 26.40
N GLU A 663 -11.88 17.66 25.07
CA GLU A 663 -10.76 17.34 24.17
C GLU A 663 -9.95 18.63 23.86
N ASP A 664 -8.90 18.54 23.03
CA ASP A 664 -8.02 19.65 22.63
C ASP A 664 -7.53 20.51 23.80
N LEU A 665 -6.74 19.92 24.71
CA LEU A 665 -6.17 20.60 25.88
C LEU A 665 -4.65 20.73 25.79
N ASP A 666 -4.10 21.81 26.34
CA ASP A 666 -2.64 21.97 26.51
C ASP A 666 -2.09 20.88 27.44
N SER A 667 -0.91 20.33 27.14
CA SER A 667 -0.26 19.31 27.98
C SER A 667 0.34 19.92 29.26
N SER A 668 0.55 19.09 30.29
CA SER A 668 1.15 19.50 31.58
C SER A 668 0.45 20.70 32.28
N THR A 669 -0.79 21.00 31.93
CA THR A 669 -1.47 22.27 32.22
C THR A 669 -2.57 22.08 33.27
N LYS A 670 -2.72 23.07 34.16
CA LYS A 670 -3.66 23.01 35.27
C LYS A 670 -4.98 23.67 34.92
N TYR A 671 -6.05 22.93 35.17
CA TYR A 671 -7.43 23.37 35.00
C TYR A 671 -8.21 23.19 36.30
N THR A 672 -9.39 23.80 36.38
CA THR A 672 -10.40 23.45 37.39
C THR A 672 -11.70 23.12 36.68
N LEU A 673 -12.25 21.93 36.96
CA LEU A 673 -13.61 21.58 36.60
C LEU A 673 -14.56 22.19 37.63
N ARG A 674 -15.48 23.04 37.19
CA ARG A 674 -16.62 23.51 37.99
C ARG A 674 -17.89 22.82 37.51
N THR A 675 -18.59 22.12 38.40
CA THR A 675 -19.83 21.41 38.06
C THR A 675 -21.03 21.98 38.82
N VAL A 676 -22.07 22.33 38.07
CA VAL A 676 -23.28 23.01 38.56
C VAL A 676 -24.53 22.24 38.11
N LYS A 677 -25.41 21.92 39.06
CA LYS A 677 -26.74 21.33 38.81
C LYS A 677 -27.78 21.94 39.76
N ASP A 678 -28.99 22.21 39.25
CA ASP A 678 -30.11 22.65 40.09
C ASP A 678 -30.34 21.70 41.28
N LYS A 679 -30.54 22.27 42.48
CA LYS A 679 -30.72 21.57 43.77
C LYS A 679 -29.47 20.87 44.36
N PHE A 680 -28.30 21.02 43.73
CA PHE A 680 -27.03 20.48 44.23
C PHE A 680 -26.06 21.56 44.70
N VAL A 681 -25.13 21.17 45.56
CA VAL A 681 -23.97 21.98 45.95
C VAL A 681 -23.00 22.00 44.77
N GLU A 682 -22.57 23.21 44.37
CA GLU A 682 -21.53 23.41 43.35
C GLU A 682 -20.22 22.71 43.74
N ASN A 683 -19.60 22.03 42.79
CA ASN A 683 -18.32 21.34 42.96
C ASN A 683 -17.24 22.08 42.15
N GLU A 684 -16.06 22.28 42.77
CA GLU A 684 -14.85 22.73 42.09
C GLU A 684 -13.74 21.69 42.33
N MET A 685 -13.20 21.11 41.25
CA MET A 685 -12.17 20.08 41.29
C MET A 685 -10.94 20.50 40.45
N PRO A 686 -9.77 20.74 41.06
CA PRO A 686 -8.54 21.02 40.34
C PRO A 686 -7.97 19.74 39.72
N ILE A 687 -7.49 19.85 38.49
CA ILE A 687 -6.93 18.76 37.68
C ILE A 687 -5.74 19.30 36.87
N ALA A 688 -4.82 18.42 36.47
CA ALA A 688 -3.74 18.76 35.56
C ALA A 688 -3.69 17.72 34.43
N THR A 689 -3.59 18.16 33.18
CA THR A 689 -3.31 17.29 32.04
C THR A 689 -1.87 16.78 32.09
N THR A 690 -1.66 15.60 31.54
CA THR A 690 -0.35 15.00 31.23
C THR A 690 -0.01 15.29 29.75
N GLU A 691 0.74 14.43 29.07
CA GLU A 691 1.12 14.59 27.66
C GLU A 691 0.65 13.36 26.87
N ASN A 692 -0.26 13.58 25.91
CA ASN A 692 -0.98 12.59 25.12
C ASN A 692 -1.66 11.52 25.99
N GLU A 693 -2.49 11.97 26.93
CA GLU A 693 -3.26 11.11 27.83
C GLU A 693 -4.66 11.68 28.10
N ARG A 694 -5.66 10.80 28.00
CA ARG A 694 -7.04 11.06 28.42
C ARG A 694 -7.22 10.71 29.90
N ILE A 695 -7.52 11.71 30.72
CA ILE A 695 -7.74 11.55 32.16
C ILE A 695 -9.23 11.38 32.43
N GLU A 696 -9.61 10.27 33.05
CA GLU A 696 -10.97 10.00 33.53
C GLU A 696 -11.18 10.52 34.97
N VAL A 697 -12.33 11.12 35.26
CA VAL A 697 -12.70 11.58 36.62
C VAL A 697 -14.15 11.30 37.02
N ASP A 698 -14.34 10.91 38.27
CA ASP A 698 -15.67 10.78 38.90
C ASP A 698 -16.04 12.07 39.65
N ILE A 699 -17.17 12.70 39.31
CA ILE A 699 -17.68 13.90 40.00
C ILE A 699 -18.97 13.58 40.74
N ALA A 700 -18.89 13.44 42.06
CA ALA A 700 -20.07 13.21 42.91
C ALA A 700 -20.64 14.53 43.48
N LEU A 701 -21.85 14.90 43.08
CA LEU A 701 -22.56 16.08 43.60
C LEU A 701 -23.45 15.74 44.80
N LYS A 702 -23.50 16.65 45.78
CA LYS A 702 -24.31 16.53 47.00
C LYS A 702 -25.56 17.41 46.94
N ARG A 703 -26.73 16.91 47.37
CA ARG A 703 -27.96 17.73 47.42
C ARG A 703 -27.85 18.89 48.41
N LEU A 704 -28.47 20.03 48.08
CA LEU A 704 -28.68 21.15 49.02
C LEU A 704 -29.53 20.72 50.23
N GLU A 705 -30.45 19.78 50.05
CA GLU A 705 -31.27 19.19 51.13
C GLU A 705 -30.42 18.54 52.23
N GLU A 706 -29.31 17.89 51.87
CA GLU A 706 -28.41 17.25 52.83
C GLU A 706 -27.49 18.25 53.56
N MET A 707 -27.61 19.55 53.28
CA MET A 707 -27.09 20.59 54.17
C MET A 707 -28.04 20.86 55.34
N ILE A 708 -29.30 20.41 55.30
CA ILE A 708 -30.27 20.61 56.38
C ILE A 708 -30.20 19.45 57.38
N ALA A 709 -29.55 19.69 58.52
CA ALA A 709 -29.47 18.75 59.64
C ALA A 709 -30.59 18.98 60.66
N LEU A 710 -30.94 17.93 61.42
CA LEU A 710 -31.81 18.02 62.59
C LEU A 710 -30.98 17.70 63.85
N GLU A 711 -30.62 18.72 64.61
CA GLU A 711 -29.83 18.60 65.85
C GLU A 711 -30.71 18.96 67.04
N ASP A 712 -30.85 18.06 68.02
CA ASP A 712 -31.70 18.22 69.22
C ASP A 712 -33.16 18.67 68.92
N GLY A 713 -33.68 18.27 67.76
CA GLY A 713 -35.01 18.65 67.27
C GLY A 713 -35.08 20.01 66.57
N ILE A 714 -33.96 20.73 66.46
CA ILE A 714 -33.83 22.01 65.77
C ILE A 714 -33.27 21.76 64.36
N LYS A 715 -33.92 22.32 63.34
CA LYS A 715 -33.38 22.32 61.97
C LYS A 715 -32.24 23.33 61.86
N LYS A 716 -31.08 22.91 61.37
CA LYS A 716 -29.91 23.77 61.13
C LYS A 716 -29.32 23.54 59.75
N ILE A 717 -28.62 24.53 59.21
CA ILE A 717 -27.81 24.37 57.99
C ILE A 717 -26.37 24.05 58.39
N LYS A 718 -25.92 22.86 58.00
CA LYS A 718 -24.58 22.33 58.23
C LYS A 718 -23.61 22.91 57.20
N THR A 719 -23.01 24.05 57.53
CA THR A 719 -21.82 24.58 56.87
C THR A 719 -20.56 24.06 57.57
N GLU A 720 -19.40 24.17 56.94
CA GLU A 720 -18.13 24.07 57.67
C GLU A 720 -17.91 25.27 58.60
N MET A 721 -16.88 25.21 59.45
CA MET A 721 -16.57 26.28 60.41
C MET A 721 -16.16 27.58 59.72
N ILE A 722 -17.04 28.59 59.80
CA ILE A 722 -16.79 29.93 59.26
C ILE A 722 -15.75 30.64 60.11
N TYR A 723 -14.51 30.68 59.61
CA TYR A 723 -13.40 31.33 60.28
C TYR A 723 -13.45 32.86 60.19
N PHE A 724 -13.03 33.49 61.27
CA PHE A 724 -12.82 34.93 61.36
C PHE A 724 -11.46 35.19 62.03
N ASP A 725 -10.70 36.16 61.51
CA ASP A 725 -9.43 36.56 62.10
C ASP A 725 -9.61 37.08 63.54
N PHE A 726 -8.54 37.02 64.33
CA PHE A 726 -8.49 37.58 65.68
C PHE A 726 -8.79 39.09 65.65
N ASP A 727 -9.71 39.53 66.51
CA ASP A 727 -10.25 40.91 66.57
C ASP A 727 -10.81 41.45 65.24
N LYS A 728 -11.29 40.56 64.36
CA LYS A 728 -11.99 40.95 63.12
C LYS A 728 -13.35 40.28 62.95
N SER A 729 -14.16 40.93 62.12
CA SER A 729 -15.53 40.56 61.78
C SER A 729 -15.86 40.67 60.28
N TYR A 730 -14.90 40.97 59.40
CA TYR A 730 -15.13 40.85 57.95
C TYR A 730 -15.22 39.37 57.55
N ILE A 731 -15.97 39.09 56.47
CA ILE A 731 -15.98 37.78 55.81
C ILE A 731 -14.67 37.61 55.04
N ARG A 732 -13.94 36.52 55.30
CA ARG A 732 -12.74 36.09 54.56
C ARG A 732 -13.14 35.33 53.29
N THR A 733 -12.23 35.16 52.34
CA THR A 733 -12.48 34.45 51.07
C THR A 733 -12.82 32.96 51.22
N ASP A 734 -12.35 32.32 52.30
CA ASP A 734 -12.75 30.95 52.67
C ASP A 734 -14.14 30.94 53.34
N ALA A 735 -14.38 31.89 54.25
CA ALA A 735 -15.67 32.10 54.88
C ALA A 735 -16.79 32.46 53.88
N SER A 736 -16.49 33.17 52.78
CA SER A 736 -17.48 33.45 51.73
C SER A 736 -17.91 32.18 51.00
N LYS A 737 -16.98 31.28 50.62
CA LYS A 737 -17.34 30.03 49.92
C LYS A 737 -18.30 29.15 50.73
N GLU A 738 -18.19 29.12 52.06
CA GLU A 738 -19.16 28.40 52.91
C GLU A 738 -20.50 29.15 53.06
N LEU A 739 -20.50 30.49 53.02
CA LEU A 739 -21.72 31.30 53.03
C LEU A 739 -22.45 31.29 51.68
N ASP A 740 -21.75 31.14 50.57
CA ASP A 740 -22.36 31.02 49.24
C ASP A 740 -23.18 29.72 49.12
N LYS A 741 -22.71 28.62 49.71
CA LYS A 741 -23.51 27.37 49.84
C LYS A 741 -24.81 27.60 50.62
N LEU A 742 -24.73 28.30 51.77
CA LEU A 742 -25.89 28.70 52.57
C LEU A 742 -26.85 29.61 51.75
N VAL A 743 -26.32 30.55 50.98
CA VAL A 743 -27.12 31.40 50.08
C VAL A 743 -27.81 30.57 49.00
N SER A 744 -27.16 29.56 48.43
CA SER A 744 -27.77 28.64 47.46
C SER A 744 -28.91 27.82 48.07
N VAL A 745 -28.74 27.30 49.30
CA VAL A 745 -29.85 26.68 50.05
C VAL A 745 -31.01 27.66 50.25
N MET A 746 -30.73 28.92 50.63
CA MET A 746 -31.78 29.94 50.81
C MET A 746 -32.43 30.38 49.48
N LYS A 747 -31.75 30.28 48.34
CA LYS A 747 -32.30 30.56 47.00
C LYS A 747 -33.22 29.43 46.52
N GLU A 748 -32.85 28.17 46.72
CA GLU A 748 -33.69 27.00 46.42
C GLU A 748 -34.95 26.94 47.28
N TYR A 749 -34.91 27.44 48.53
CA TYR A 749 -36.08 27.52 49.41
C TYR A 749 -36.50 28.97 49.71
N PRO A 750 -37.24 29.66 48.80
CA PRO A 750 -37.67 31.05 49.01
C PRO A 750 -38.48 31.31 50.29
N GLY A 751 -39.19 30.30 50.80
CA GLY A 751 -39.96 30.41 52.06
C GLY A 751 -39.10 30.38 53.33
N MET A 752 -37.84 29.95 53.22
CA MET A 752 -36.95 29.69 54.34
C MET A 752 -36.55 30.98 55.06
N VAL A 753 -36.69 30.96 56.40
CA VAL A 753 -36.28 32.04 57.30
C VAL A 753 -35.31 31.48 58.34
N ILE A 754 -34.16 32.14 58.49
CA ILE A 754 -33.08 31.69 59.38
C ILE A 754 -32.82 32.63 60.56
N LYS A 755 -32.14 32.11 61.57
CA LYS A 755 -31.42 32.85 62.60
C LYS A 755 -29.93 32.60 62.46
N ILE A 756 -29.13 33.64 62.67
CA ILE A 756 -27.67 33.57 62.68
C ILE A 756 -27.22 33.79 64.12
N GLU A 757 -26.74 32.73 64.76
CA GLU A 757 -26.12 32.81 66.09
C GLU A 757 -24.60 32.73 65.95
N SER A 758 -23.85 33.67 66.53
CA SER A 758 -22.38 33.62 66.54
C SER A 758 -21.83 33.53 67.96
N HIS A 759 -20.70 32.83 68.09
CA HIS A 759 -20.09 32.47 69.37
C HIS A 759 -18.59 32.79 69.41
N THR A 760 -18.03 32.87 70.63
CA THR A 760 -16.58 32.94 70.87
C THR A 760 -16.14 31.78 71.76
N ASP A 761 -14.83 31.55 71.81
CA ASP A 761 -14.25 30.80 72.92
C ASP A 761 -14.12 31.68 74.19
N SER A 762 -13.82 31.06 75.34
CA SER A 762 -13.80 31.69 76.67
C SER A 762 -12.56 32.56 76.96
N ARG A 763 -11.93 33.15 75.95
CA ARG A 763 -10.71 33.96 76.09
C ARG A 763 -11.01 35.40 75.71
N GLY A 764 -10.58 36.34 76.56
CA GLY A 764 -10.97 37.75 76.50
C GLY A 764 -11.78 38.14 77.73
N SER A 765 -12.56 39.22 77.62
CA SER A 765 -13.57 39.57 78.61
C SER A 765 -14.96 39.30 78.04
N ARG A 766 -15.90 38.86 78.88
CA ARG A 766 -17.29 38.55 78.46
C ARG A 766 -17.92 39.65 77.60
N VAL A 767 -17.76 40.91 78.00
CA VAL A 767 -18.31 42.09 77.29
C VAL A 767 -17.71 42.24 75.88
N TYR A 768 -16.40 42.01 75.73
CA TYR A 768 -15.74 42.03 74.42
C TYR A 768 -16.17 40.83 73.56
N ASN A 769 -16.34 39.65 74.17
CA ASN A 769 -16.78 38.44 73.47
C ASN A 769 -18.24 38.52 73.00
N GLU A 770 -19.13 39.11 73.80
CA GLU A 770 -20.49 39.49 73.39
C GLU A 770 -20.47 40.47 72.21
N TYR A 771 -19.66 41.53 72.27
CA TYR A 771 -19.50 42.50 71.17
C TYR A 771 -18.93 41.87 69.87
N LEU A 772 -17.86 41.07 69.98
CA LEU A 772 -17.16 40.49 68.83
C LEU A 772 -18.05 39.47 68.09
N SER A 773 -18.77 38.63 68.83
CA SER A 773 -19.74 37.71 68.22
C SER A 773 -20.93 38.43 67.59
N ASP A 774 -21.45 39.49 68.20
CA ASP A 774 -22.56 40.28 67.66
C ASP A 774 -22.18 40.98 66.35
N LYS A 775 -20.94 41.50 66.29
CA LYS A 775 -20.36 42.01 65.04
C LYS A 775 -20.25 40.93 63.97
N ARG A 776 -19.78 39.73 64.30
CA ARG A 776 -19.66 38.61 63.34
C ARG A 776 -21.02 38.17 62.81
N ALA A 777 -22.03 37.98 63.67
CA ALA A 777 -23.38 37.61 63.23
C ALA A 777 -23.96 38.65 62.25
N LYS A 778 -23.74 39.94 62.52
CA LYS A 778 -24.22 41.04 61.67
C LYS A 778 -23.46 41.11 60.34
N SER A 779 -22.14 40.95 60.32
CA SER A 779 -21.38 40.85 59.08
C SER A 779 -21.80 39.64 58.22
N THR A 780 -22.09 38.50 58.85
CA THR A 780 -22.63 37.33 58.14
C THR A 780 -24.01 37.59 57.54
N ARG A 781 -24.92 38.23 58.29
CA ARG A 781 -26.21 38.70 57.77
C ARG A 781 -26.03 39.64 56.58
N ASP A 782 -25.18 40.64 56.71
CA ASP A 782 -24.98 41.68 55.71
C ASP A 782 -24.35 41.11 54.43
N TYR A 783 -23.50 40.10 54.56
CA TYR A 783 -23.00 39.30 53.43
C TYR A 783 -24.13 38.52 52.72
N ILE A 784 -24.92 37.74 53.47
CA ILE A 784 -26.04 36.95 52.91
C ILE A 784 -27.05 37.86 52.17
N ILE A 785 -27.33 39.05 52.71
CA ILE A 785 -28.18 40.06 52.05
C ILE A 785 -27.52 40.59 50.77
N SER A 786 -26.21 40.89 50.80
CA SER A 786 -25.48 41.36 49.61
C SER A 786 -25.44 40.36 48.46
N GLN A 787 -25.60 39.06 48.74
CA GLN A 787 -25.76 37.99 47.74
C GLN A 787 -27.20 37.81 47.23
N GLY A 788 -28.12 38.73 47.58
CA GLY A 788 -29.48 38.78 47.04
C GLY A 788 -30.53 37.99 47.83
N ILE A 789 -30.34 37.80 49.14
CA ILE A 789 -31.38 37.29 50.05
C ILE A 789 -32.10 38.47 50.73
N ASP A 790 -33.43 38.49 50.69
CA ASP A 790 -34.22 39.53 51.34
C ASP A 790 -34.01 39.57 52.87
N ALA A 791 -33.92 40.79 53.41
CA ALA A 791 -33.51 41.02 54.80
C ALA A 791 -34.52 40.52 55.85
N ASP A 792 -35.80 40.34 55.48
CA ASP A 792 -36.84 39.77 56.34
C ASP A 792 -36.73 38.25 56.50
N ARG A 793 -35.95 37.58 55.63
CA ARG A 793 -35.65 36.15 55.70
C ARG A 793 -34.57 35.81 56.75
N ILE A 794 -34.06 36.80 57.47
CA ILE A 794 -33.12 36.62 58.59
C ILE A 794 -33.76 37.23 59.85
N GLU A 795 -34.49 36.41 60.61
CA GLU A 795 -35.29 36.86 61.77
C GLU A 795 -34.42 37.53 62.85
N SER A 796 -33.22 37.02 63.08
CA SER A 796 -32.24 37.63 63.99
C SER A 796 -30.81 37.25 63.64
N ALA A 797 -29.90 38.20 63.77
CA ALA A 797 -28.45 37.98 63.77
C ALA A 797 -27.89 38.45 65.12
N THR A 798 -27.41 37.51 65.95
CA THR A 798 -27.15 37.73 67.37
C THR A 798 -25.85 37.08 67.83
N GLY A 799 -25.04 37.84 68.56
CA GLY A 799 -23.86 37.32 69.25
C GLY A 799 -24.17 36.83 70.66
N TYR A 800 -23.70 35.64 71.01
CA TYR A 800 -23.83 35.07 72.36
C TYR A 800 -22.49 35.04 73.12
N GLY A 801 -21.40 35.48 72.50
CA GLY A 801 -20.05 35.41 73.05
C GLY A 801 -19.71 34.00 73.55
N GLU A 802 -19.19 33.96 74.77
CA GLU A 802 -18.81 32.74 75.51
C GLU A 802 -19.96 32.13 76.34
N SER A 803 -21.21 32.61 76.19
CA SER A 803 -22.35 32.12 77.00
C SER A 803 -22.94 30.78 76.54
N ARG A 804 -22.64 30.34 75.31
CA ARG A 804 -23.13 29.10 74.68
C ARG A 804 -21.96 28.26 74.11
N LEU A 805 -21.08 27.82 75.00
CA LEU A 805 -19.96 26.92 74.72
C LEU A 805 -20.48 25.49 74.52
N ILE A 806 -19.92 24.76 73.55
CA ILE A 806 -20.30 23.37 73.22
C ILE A 806 -19.37 22.32 73.83
N ASN A 807 -18.40 22.74 74.63
CA ASN A 807 -17.49 21.86 75.34
C ASN A 807 -17.08 22.45 76.69
N LYS A 808 -16.22 21.73 77.42
CA LYS A 808 -15.75 22.06 78.77
C LYS A 808 -14.98 23.39 78.90
N CYS A 809 -14.61 24.05 77.81
CA CYS A 809 -13.64 25.16 77.79
C CYS A 809 -14.25 26.51 78.20
N ASN A 810 -14.65 26.60 79.46
CA ASN A 810 -15.31 27.73 80.14
C ASN A 810 -14.34 28.69 80.86
N GLY A 811 -13.05 28.63 80.53
CA GLY A 811 -11.99 29.40 81.19
C GLY A 811 -11.50 28.87 82.55
N THR A 812 -12.19 27.90 83.18
CA THR A 812 -11.73 27.31 84.46
C THR A 812 -10.91 26.03 84.28
N VAL A 813 -10.89 25.45 83.08
CA VAL A 813 -10.08 24.28 82.71
C VAL A 813 -9.15 24.61 81.55
N ARG A 814 -7.95 24.01 81.53
CA ARG A 814 -7.01 24.16 80.42
C ARG A 814 -7.47 23.35 79.22
N CYS A 815 -7.64 24.01 78.09
CA CYS A 815 -7.97 23.40 76.81
C CYS A 815 -6.86 23.59 75.76
N THR A 816 -6.94 22.80 74.69
CA THR A 816 -6.16 22.93 73.46
C THR A 816 -6.74 24.01 72.54
N GLU A 817 -5.95 24.49 71.58
CA GLU A 817 -6.46 25.45 70.58
C GLU A 817 -7.61 24.84 69.76
N ALA A 818 -7.56 23.56 69.41
CA ALA A 818 -8.64 22.89 68.68
C ALA A 818 -9.96 22.89 69.46
N GLU A 819 -9.94 22.66 70.78
CA GLU A 819 -11.12 22.75 71.62
C GLU A 819 -11.64 24.20 71.75
N HIS A 820 -10.76 25.21 71.69
CA HIS A 820 -11.17 26.60 71.59
C HIS A 820 -11.75 26.95 70.20
N VAL A 821 -11.18 26.44 69.10
CA VAL A 821 -11.68 26.63 67.71
C VAL A 821 -13.14 26.24 67.60
N LEU A 822 -13.53 25.06 68.13
CA LEU A 822 -14.91 24.56 68.08
C LEU A 822 -15.95 25.52 68.68
N ASN A 823 -15.56 26.36 69.66
CA ASN A 823 -16.46 27.36 70.23
C ASN A 823 -16.57 28.64 69.36
N ARG A 824 -15.59 28.92 68.50
CA ARG A 824 -15.57 30.08 67.59
C ARG A 824 -16.35 29.82 66.30
N ARG A 825 -17.62 29.45 66.44
CA ARG A 825 -18.52 29.05 65.36
C ARG A 825 -19.62 30.08 65.10
N SER A 826 -20.32 29.93 63.97
CA SER A 826 -21.68 30.47 63.79
C SER A 826 -22.63 29.33 63.45
N GLU A 827 -23.88 29.41 63.92
CA GLU A 827 -24.94 28.44 63.66
C GLU A 827 -26.08 29.10 62.87
N PHE A 828 -26.61 28.35 61.89
CA PHE A 828 -27.69 28.79 61.00
C PHE A 828 -28.95 27.99 61.29
N ILE A 829 -29.78 28.51 62.18
CA ILE A 829 -30.99 27.82 62.66
C ILE A 829 -32.16 28.17 61.74
N ILE A 830 -32.82 27.16 61.18
CA ILE A 830 -34.01 27.34 60.33
C ILE A 830 -35.24 27.46 61.24
N VAL A 831 -35.94 28.60 61.16
CA VAL A 831 -37.17 28.85 61.93
C VAL A 831 -38.40 28.48 61.11
N LYS A 832 -38.32 28.65 59.79
CA LYS A 832 -39.40 28.41 58.82
C LYS A 832 -38.79 27.87 57.52
N MET A 833 -39.54 27.01 56.82
CA MET A 833 -39.30 26.60 55.42
C MET A 833 -40.29 27.31 54.49
#